data_AF-A0ABD6QAJ4-F1
#
_entry.id   AF-A0ABD6QAJ4-F1
#
_cell.length_a   1.000
_cell.length_b   1.000
_cell.length_c   1.000
_cell.angle_alpha   90.00
_cell.angle_beta   90.00
_cell.angle_gamma   90.00
#
_symmetry.space_group_name_H-M   'P 1'
#
loop_
_entity.id
_entity.type
_entity.pdbx_description
1 polymer ?
#
loop_
_entity_poly.entity_id
_entity_poly.type
_entity_poly.pdbx_seq_one_letter_code
_entity_poly.pdbx_strand_id
1 'polypeptide(L)'
;MNSEPTTQAHGAPGGADVDAASPGGDAPRYRHAQYRWPTDDPDARAALDVETRTAYDGRMTTWRYRAQLDRPSDELRAPVAANRADAPATFVYRHAHASVEIEDAGRAIPRHAHVFARESFIDELAGDMGRDPVALRLQHLDPRDDAGPREVIRMVAERAAWGASAGSANERPSSRLRGRGFAFDGAVATMGGSGVERAGAGNDDARAFAATVDGGSAGKSETTDGQASWTAWVVDVDVDRSTGDVAVRRVVAGQGSGQPGSATLTGLPASQIEATISRVMGARLSARPAHDEADGHARAAVSHELVAMRDVAADARPLALPAWDAQRIDEAAAPAAAAIANALYDATGVRFRAPPFDAESIRAALMHAIPVDTHERAASKSVMRSAMPRWRRWLGGGGVVGGLIGLACALLPGPAPIAPVAAGGVGGADGAMWSAATLERGRQIALAGDCAVCHTAPGGRVNAGGLALDTPFGTIYTTNITPDPETGIGAWTYSAFARAMREGIARDGTHLYPAFPYTAFARMSEADLLALYAYLMSQPAVKHTPPKTKLPFPLDQRRLVAGWNWLFHDARPFAPAPDRSAMWNRGKYLVDGAGHCGACHTPRNALGAEKGGLAYLSGGVAEGWTAPSLVASKASPVPWTEDALYDYLRTGFSAQHGVAAGPMAPVVAGLAALPESDVRAIAHYVASLSPHVDAMTAAAAAARQARGAEAAATLGFENGRRAFGAACAVCHEESGGVGHFGVRPLMGLNTSVSQDAPDNLLRVLHNGIDHPATAGLGYMPGFGDAFDDRQMAELAAYIRARYAPGQPAWRDLEAASARIRREHS
;
A
#
# COMPACT_ATOMS: atom_id res chain seq x y z
N MET A 1 -25.12 14.65 83.63
CA MET A 1 -23.86 15.41 83.70
C MET A 1 -22.71 14.44 83.52
N ASN A 2 -21.71 14.83 82.73
CA ASN A 2 -20.33 14.32 82.68
C ASN A 2 -20.06 12.88 82.20
N SER A 3 -18.85 12.75 81.64
CA SER A 3 -18.00 11.54 81.49
C SER A 3 -18.22 10.57 80.32
N GLU A 4 -17.22 10.56 79.43
CA GLU A 4 -16.72 9.45 78.59
C GLU A 4 -16.17 8.28 79.48
N PRO A 5 -15.73 7.09 78.96
CA PRO A 5 -15.25 6.82 77.58
C PRO A 5 -15.47 5.42 76.94
N THR A 6 -14.86 5.25 75.76
CA THR A 6 -14.30 4.03 75.12
C THR A 6 -15.14 3.03 74.27
N THR A 7 -14.46 2.57 73.20
CA THR A 7 -14.53 1.30 72.44
C THR A 7 -15.60 1.01 71.36
N GLN A 8 -15.09 0.95 70.11
CA GLN A 8 -15.34 -0.01 69.00
C GLN A 8 -16.63 -0.04 68.14
N ALA A 9 -16.37 -0.44 66.87
CA ALA A 9 -17.22 -1.14 65.89
C ALA A 9 -18.19 -0.36 64.95
N HIS A 10 -17.78 -0.30 63.67
CA HIS A 10 -18.56 -0.33 62.42
C HIS A 10 -19.89 0.42 62.27
N GLY A 11 -19.87 1.49 61.45
CA GLY A 11 -21.03 2.06 60.77
C GLY A 11 -20.62 3.12 59.73
N ALA A 12 -21.27 3.14 58.57
CA ALA A 12 -21.21 4.21 57.57
C ALA A 12 -22.41 5.18 57.77
N PRO A 13 -22.59 6.30 57.03
CA PRO A 13 -21.84 6.78 55.85
C PRO A 13 -21.55 8.31 55.84
N GLY A 14 -21.04 8.81 54.70
CA GLY A 14 -20.92 10.24 54.36
C GLY A 14 -19.56 10.87 54.71
N GLY A 15 -19.08 11.86 53.97
CA GLY A 15 -19.61 12.46 52.73
C GLY A 15 -19.06 13.88 52.55
N ALA A 16 -18.44 14.16 51.39
CA ALA A 16 -17.91 15.48 51.07
C ALA A 16 -18.07 15.80 49.57
N ASP A 17 -18.74 16.92 49.31
CA ASP A 17 -18.77 17.77 48.12
C ASP A 17 -18.90 17.14 46.72
N VAL A 18 -20.11 17.30 46.18
CA VAL A 18 -20.44 17.11 44.76
C VAL A 18 -20.25 18.44 44.04
N ASP A 19 -19.20 18.55 43.22
CA ASP A 19 -19.10 19.64 42.26
C ASP A 19 -19.95 19.32 41.00
N ALA A 20 -20.61 20.33 40.44
CA ALA A 20 -21.74 20.11 39.53
C ALA A 20 -21.31 19.71 38.11
N ALA A 21 -21.52 18.44 37.76
CA ALA A 21 -21.23 17.93 36.41
C ALA A 21 -22.14 18.56 35.34
N SER A 22 -21.53 19.24 34.36
CA SER A 22 -22.21 19.66 33.13
C SER A 22 -22.56 18.45 32.25
N PRO A 23 -23.70 18.45 31.53
CA PRO A 23 -24.17 17.29 30.76
C PRO A 23 -23.39 17.10 29.44
N GLY A 24 -22.18 16.56 29.54
CA GLY A 24 -21.34 16.20 28.40
C GLY A 24 -19.85 16.20 28.76
N GLY A 25 -19.33 15.09 29.29
CA GLY A 25 -17.91 14.95 29.66
C GLY A 25 -17.40 13.52 29.46
N ASP A 26 -16.13 13.39 29.07
CA ASP A 26 -15.48 12.12 28.76
C ASP A 26 -15.27 11.21 29.97
N ALA A 27 -15.54 9.91 29.80
CA ALA A 27 -15.21 8.88 30.77
C ALA A 27 -14.11 7.95 30.19
N PRO A 28 -12.93 7.82 30.82
CA PRO A 28 -11.88 6.93 30.31
C PRO A 28 -12.25 5.45 30.49
N ARG A 29 -11.98 4.63 29.47
CA ARG A 29 -12.30 3.18 29.47
C ARG A 29 -11.21 2.41 30.20
N TYR A 30 -11.59 1.60 31.17
CA TYR A 30 -10.69 0.68 31.88
C TYR A 30 -10.75 -0.72 31.26
N ARG A 31 -9.60 -1.41 31.17
CA ARG A 31 -9.51 -2.82 30.77
C ARG A 31 -8.49 -3.55 31.65
N HIS A 32 -8.79 -4.80 32.00
CA HIS A 32 -7.88 -5.75 32.63
C HIS A 32 -7.91 -7.09 31.88
N ALA A 33 -6.78 -7.79 31.80
CA ALA A 33 -6.69 -9.17 31.35
C ALA A 33 -5.51 -9.91 31.98
N GLN A 34 -5.72 -11.18 32.30
CA GLN A 34 -4.66 -12.13 32.68
C GLN A 34 -4.29 -13.03 31.48
N TYR A 35 -2.99 -13.23 31.29
CA TYR A 35 -2.37 -14.18 30.38
C TYR A 35 -1.60 -15.24 31.18
N ARG A 36 -1.34 -16.40 30.58
CA ARG A 36 -0.52 -17.45 31.18
C ARG A 36 0.52 -17.99 30.20
N TRP A 37 1.66 -18.45 30.72
CA TRP A 37 2.74 -19.01 29.92
C TRP A 37 3.35 -20.27 30.58
N PRO A 38 3.63 -21.34 29.81
CA PRO A 38 4.35 -22.52 30.31
C PRO A 38 5.83 -22.21 30.55
N THR A 39 6.36 -22.53 31.73
CA THR A 39 7.80 -22.47 32.01
C THR A 39 8.47 -23.80 31.64
N ASP A 40 9.80 -23.86 31.77
CA ASP A 40 10.57 -25.10 31.58
C ASP A 40 10.29 -26.17 32.66
N ASP A 41 9.65 -25.79 33.78
CA ASP A 41 9.14 -26.74 34.77
C ASP A 41 7.68 -27.10 34.45
N PRO A 42 7.36 -28.38 34.18
CA PRO A 42 6.01 -28.78 33.76
C PRO A 42 4.93 -28.51 34.82
N ASP A 43 5.30 -28.35 36.09
CA ASP A 43 4.40 -28.14 37.22
C ASP A 43 4.15 -26.67 37.59
N ALA A 44 4.82 -25.70 36.93
CA ALA A 44 4.69 -24.26 37.21
C ALA A 44 4.29 -23.43 35.98
N ARG A 45 3.58 -22.31 36.17
CA ARG A 45 3.15 -21.38 35.11
C ARG A 45 3.42 -19.94 35.51
N ALA A 46 3.80 -19.11 34.54
CA ALA A 46 3.79 -17.67 34.72
C ALA A 46 2.36 -17.13 34.53
N ALA A 47 1.90 -16.29 35.46
CA ALA A 47 0.72 -15.46 35.33
C ALA A 47 1.15 -14.02 35.02
N LEU A 48 0.56 -13.42 33.99
CA LEU A 48 0.91 -12.09 33.52
C LEU A 48 -0.35 -11.23 33.40
N ASP A 49 -0.53 -10.31 34.34
CA ASP A 49 -1.70 -9.46 34.49
C ASP A 49 -1.44 -8.06 33.94
N VAL A 50 -2.36 -7.57 33.10
CA VAL A 50 -2.23 -6.29 32.40
C VAL A 50 -3.48 -5.45 32.61
N GLU A 51 -3.32 -4.23 33.12
CA GLU A 51 -4.40 -3.24 33.23
C GLU A 51 -4.07 -1.96 32.43
N THR A 52 -5.09 -1.36 31.81
CA THR A 52 -4.97 -0.01 31.26
C THR A 52 -6.21 0.86 31.49
N ARG A 53 -6.01 2.18 31.39
CA ARG A 53 -7.07 3.15 31.12
C ARG A 53 -6.75 3.85 29.80
N THR A 54 -7.76 4.04 28.96
CA THR A 54 -7.66 4.74 27.68
C THR A 54 -8.54 5.99 27.64
N ALA A 55 -8.02 7.04 27.01
CA ALA A 55 -8.83 8.15 26.55
C ALA A 55 -9.56 7.79 25.23
N TYR A 56 -10.52 8.62 24.81
CA TYR A 56 -11.35 8.36 23.62
C TYR A 56 -10.55 8.23 22.31
N ASP A 57 -9.42 8.93 22.20
CA ASP A 57 -8.42 8.84 21.12
C ASP A 57 -7.62 7.50 21.13
N GLY A 58 -7.92 6.58 22.05
CA GLY A 58 -7.21 5.32 22.27
C GLY A 58 -5.82 5.47 22.89
N ARG A 59 -5.46 6.66 23.37
CA ARG A 59 -4.21 6.88 24.11
C ARG A 59 -4.30 6.24 25.49
N MET A 60 -3.39 5.32 25.78
CA MET A 60 -3.25 4.65 27.08
C MET A 60 -2.69 5.63 28.12
N THR A 61 -3.53 6.04 29.07
CA THR A 61 -3.19 7.02 30.12
C THR A 61 -2.57 6.37 31.35
N THR A 62 -2.98 5.14 31.68
CA THR A 62 -2.31 4.32 32.71
C THR A 62 -1.99 2.95 32.15
N TRP A 63 -0.82 2.40 32.48
CA TRP A 63 -0.44 1.02 32.22
C TRP A 63 0.04 0.37 33.51
N ARG A 64 -0.58 -0.73 33.91
CA ARG A 64 -0.09 -1.57 35.01
C ARG A 64 0.21 -2.95 34.47
N TYR A 65 1.34 -3.50 34.89
CA TYR A 65 1.79 -4.80 34.48
C TYR A 65 2.36 -5.54 35.68
N ARG A 66 1.81 -6.72 35.97
CA ARG A 66 2.36 -7.65 36.96
C ARG A 66 2.69 -8.97 36.28
N ALA A 67 3.90 -9.48 36.50
CA ALA A 67 4.24 -10.86 36.14
C ALA A 67 4.73 -11.60 37.38
N GLN A 68 4.21 -12.80 37.61
CA GLN A 68 4.54 -13.65 38.76
C GLN A 68 4.44 -15.12 38.36
N LEU A 69 5.10 -15.99 39.10
CA LEU A 69 4.87 -17.44 39.02
C LEU A 69 3.63 -17.84 39.84
N ASP A 70 3.02 -18.98 39.50
CA ASP A 70 1.94 -19.58 40.29
C ASP A 70 2.41 -20.37 41.52
N ARG A 71 3.73 -20.51 41.69
CA ARG A 71 4.45 -21.05 42.87
C ARG A 71 5.75 -20.28 43.12
N PRO A 72 6.36 -20.36 44.31
CA PRO A 72 7.64 -19.70 44.58
C PRO A 72 8.76 -20.16 43.64
N SER A 73 9.63 -19.23 43.22
CA SER A 73 10.81 -19.53 42.38
C SER A 73 11.73 -20.59 42.98
N ASP A 74 11.77 -20.66 44.30
CA ASP A 74 12.74 -21.42 45.08
C ASP A 74 12.35 -22.91 45.19
N GLU A 75 11.15 -23.28 44.73
CA GLU A 75 10.66 -24.66 44.64
C GLU A 75 10.87 -25.30 43.25
N LEU A 76 11.30 -24.53 42.25
CA LEU A 76 11.51 -25.00 40.88
C LEU A 76 12.70 -25.96 40.75
N ARG A 77 12.61 -26.91 39.81
CA ARG A 77 13.77 -27.76 39.49
C ARG A 77 14.90 -26.93 38.88
N ALA A 78 16.12 -27.16 39.35
CA ALA A 78 17.28 -26.30 39.09
C ALA A 78 17.47 -26.00 37.58
N PRO A 79 17.58 -24.71 37.18
CA PRO A 79 17.54 -24.31 35.78
C PRO A 79 18.78 -24.77 35.01
N VAL A 80 18.56 -25.33 33.82
CA VAL A 80 19.62 -25.68 32.87
C VAL A 80 20.09 -24.41 32.16
N ALA A 81 21.41 -24.29 31.95
CA ALA A 81 22.10 -23.17 31.28
C ALA A 81 22.10 -21.82 32.02
N ALA A 82 22.94 -21.73 33.06
CA ALA A 82 23.34 -20.46 33.65
C ALA A 82 24.26 -19.65 32.70
N ASN A 83 23.71 -18.66 31.98
CA ASN A 83 24.49 -17.49 31.55
C ASN A 83 23.66 -16.22 31.18
N ARG A 84 22.43 -16.05 31.71
CA ARG A 84 21.61 -14.84 31.50
C ARG A 84 22.10 -13.67 32.37
N ALA A 85 23.30 -13.18 32.07
CA ALA A 85 23.78 -11.87 32.50
C ALA A 85 22.96 -10.78 31.79
N ASP A 86 22.70 -9.68 32.52
CA ASP A 86 21.75 -8.60 32.20
C ASP A 86 20.30 -9.05 31.92
N ALA A 87 19.35 -8.41 32.60
CA ALA A 87 17.94 -8.54 32.30
C ALA A 87 17.59 -7.45 31.27
N PRO A 88 17.30 -7.77 29.99
CA PRO A 88 16.97 -6.76 29.01
C PRO A 88 15.68 -6.05 29.41
N ALA A 89 15.70 -4.71 29.38
CA ALA A 89 14.53 -3.91 29.70
C ALA A 89 13.33 -4.35 28.83
N THR A 90 12.23 -4.73 29.48
CA THR A 90 10.98 -5.08 28.77
C THR A 90 10.53 -3.85 28.00
N PHE A 91 10.28 -3.99 26.70
CA PHE A 91 9.78 -2.88 25.90
C PHE A 91 8.38 -2.47 26.39
N VAL A 92 8.25 -1.23 26.85
CA VAL A 92 7.00 -0.61 27.28
C VAL A 92 6.71 0.57 26.36
N TYR A 93 5.48 0.66 25.87
CA TYR A 93 5.02 1.77 25.04
C TYR A 93 4.92 3.07 25.86
N ARG A 94 4.88 4.24 25.20
CA ARG A 94 4.80 5.51 25.94
C ARG A 94 3.41 5.68 26.54
N HIS A 95 3.35 5.72 27.88
CA HIS A 95 2.14 5.88 28.68
C HIS A 95 2.32 7.05 29.66
N ALA A 96 1.25 7.79 29.98
CA ALA A 96 1.37 8.93 30.90
C ALA A 96 1.72 8.51 32.34
N HIS A 97 1.25 7.34 32.77
CA HIS A 97 1.67 6.69 34.01
C HIS A 97 1.85 5.18 33.76
N ALA A 98 3.03 4.65 34.07
CA ALA A 98 3.32 3.22 33.96
C ALA A 98 3.85 2.67 35.30
N SER A 99 3.38 1.48 35.70
CA SER A 99 3.94 0.70 36.81
C SER A 99 4.15 -0.74 36.37
N VAL A 100 5.34 -1.28 36.62
CA VAL A 100 5.77 -2.63 36.21
C VAL A 100 6.30 -3.35 37.44
N GLU A 101 5.66 -4.45 37.79
CA GLU A 101 5.97 -5.33 38.92
C GLU A 101 6.32 -6.72 38.36
N ILE A 102 7.49 -7.26 38.68
CA ILE A 102 7.93 -8.58 38.21
C ILE A 102 8.44 -9.37 39.41
N GLU A 103 7.63 -10.31 39.88
CA GLU A 103 7.89 -11.19 41.02
C GLU A 103 8.47 -12.52 40.50
N ASP A 104 9.70 -12.46 39.99
CA ASP A 104 10.46 -13.59 39.46
C ASP A 104 11.94 -13.51 39.86
N ALA A 105 12.22 -13.84 41.13
CA ALA A 105 13.59 -13.83 41.67
C ALA A 105 14.52 -14.83 40.97
N GLY A 106 13.97 -15.91 40.39
CA GLY A 106 14.72 -16.95 39.69
C GLY A 106 15.01 -16.66 38.21
N ARG A 107 14.41 -15.61 37.61
CA ARG A 107 14.44 -15.33 36.15
C ARG A 107 13.88 -16.48 35.31
N ALA A 108 12.86 -17.16 35.83
CA ALA A 108 12.20 -18.32 35.22
C ALA A 108 11.09 -17.94 34.21
N ILE A 109 10.58 -16.71 34.23
CA ILE A 109 9.63 -16.20 33.23
C ILE A 109 10.43 -15.75 31.99
N PRO A 110 10.23 -16.38 30.81
CA PRO A 110 11.03 -16.05 29.64
C PRO A 110 10.57 -14.75 28.99
N ARG A 111 11.52 -14.01 28.39
CA ARG A 111 11.29 -12.70 27.74
C ARG A 111 10.07 -12.69 26.81
N HIS A 112 9.90 -13.73 26.00
CA HIS A 112 8.78 -13.87 25.06
C HIS A 112 7.39 -14.04 25.73
N ALA A 113 7.30 -14.47 26.99
CA ALA A 113 6.04 -14.50 27.73
C ALA A 113 5.51 -13.08 28.00
N HIS A 114 6.41 -12.15 28.34
CA HIS A 114 6.03 -10.76 28.56
C HIS A 114 5.61 -10.06 27.26
N VAL A 115 6.31 -10.36 26.15
CA VAL A 115 5.91 -9.94 24.80
C VAL A 115 4.54 -10.50 24.45
N PHE A 116 4.29 -11.79 24.69
CA PHE A 116 3.01 -12.42 24.44
C PHE A 116 1.85 -11.71 25.15
N ALA A 117 1.98 -11.44 26.44
CA ALA A 117 0.96 -10.73 27.22
C ALA A 117 0.74 -9.30 26.72
N ARG A 118 1.81 -8.51 26.53
CA ARG A 118 1.73 -7.11 26.07
C ARG A 118 1.08 -7.00 24.68
N GLU A 119 1.58 -7.77 23.73
CA GLU A 119 1.16 -7.68 22.32
C GLU A 119 -0.23 -8.28 22.09
N SER A 120 -0.63 -9.27 22.89
CA SER A 120 -2.00 -9.75 22.90
C SER A 120 -2.94 -8.71 23.52
N PHE A 121 -2.54 -8.02 24.59
CA PHE A 121 -3.40 -7.03 25.23
C PHE A 121 -3.65 -5.78 24.37
N ILE A 122 -2.65 -5.31 23.64
CA ILE A 122 -2.78 -4.14 22.75
C ILE A 122 -3.63 -4.47 21.51
N ASP A 123 -3.57 -5.71 21.03
CA ASP A 123 -4.41 -6.19 19.93
C ASP A 123 -5.89 -6.35 20.36
N GLU A 124 -6.13 -6.89 21.56
CA GLU A 124 -7.46 -6.86 22.18
C GLU A 124 -8.00 -5.44 22.32
N LEU A 125 -7.16 -4.50 22.80
CA LEU A 125 -7.53 -3.10 22.96
C LEU A 125 -7.88 -2.42 21.63
N ALA A 126 -7.19 -2.77 20.54
CA ALA A 126 -7.56 -2.31 19.21
C ALA A 126 -8.93 -2.84 18.78
N GLY A 127 -9.21 -4.13 19.03
CA GLY A 127 -10.49 -4.79 18.75
C GLY A 127 -11.70 -4.11 19.42
N ASP A 128 -11.68 -3.95 20.75
CA ASP A 128 -12.76 -3.28 21.52
C ASP A 128 -12.97 -1.80 21.14
N MET A 129 -11.98 -1.18 20.50
CA MET A 129 -12.05 0.19 19.98
C MET A 129 -12.43 0.26 18.49
N GLY A 130 -12.54 -0.87 17.78
CA GLY A 130 -12.77 -0.89 16.33
C GLY A 130 -11.63 -0.24 15.54
N ARG A 131 -10.40 -0.35 16.03
CA ARG A 131 -9.21 0.31 15.47
C ARG A 131 -8.22 -0.70 14.89
N ASP A 132 -7.40 -0.22 13.95
CA ASP A 132 -6.29 -1.00 13.41
C ASP A 132 -5.19 -1.22 14.48
N PRO A 133 -4.73 -2.47 14.71
CA PRO A 133 -3.79 -2.80 15.78
C PRO A 133 -2.34 -2.39 15.48
N VAL A 134 -1.98 -2.08 14.23
CA VAL A 134 -0.66 -1.52 13.87
C VAL A 134 -0.67 -0.01 14.10
N ALA A 135 -1.71 0.69 13.69
CA ALA A 135 -1.90 2.11 13.93
C ALA A 135 -2.00 2.45 15.43
N LEU A 136 -2.63 1.60 16.24
CA LEU A 136 -2.67 1.78 17.70
C LEU A 136 -1.27 1.69 18.34
N ARG A 137 -0.42 0.78 17.86
CA ARG A 137 0.99 0.67 18.30
C ARG A 137 1.80 1.89 17.86
N LEU A 138 1.69 2.30 16.59
CA LEU A 138 2.37 3.47 16.03
C LEU A 138 1.92 4.81 16.65
N GLN A 139 0.78 4.87 17.35
CA GLN A 139 0.38 6.04 18.13
C GLN A 139 1.16 6.19 19.45
N HIS A 140 1.66 5.10 20.02
CA HIS A 140 2.36 5.08 21.32
C HIS A 140 3.88 5.01 21.19
N LEU A 141 4.40 5.39 20.01
CA LEU A 141 5.82 5.44 19.68
C LEU A 141 6.16 6.85 19.17
N ASP A 142 7.14 7.51 19.75
CA ASP A 142 7.51 8.88 19.36
C ASP A 142 8.20 8.92 17.97
N PRO A 143 7.84 9.84 17.07
CA PRO A 143 8.44 9.93 15.73
C PRO A 143 9.95 10.22 15.68
N ARG A 144 10.56 10.76 16.74
CA ARG A 144 11.99 11.07 16.82
C ARG A 144 12.75 9.96 17.55
N ASP A 145 12.31 9.66 18.77
CA ASP A 145 13.03 8.75 19.66
C ASP A 145 12.83 7.28 19.27
N ASP A 146 11.60 6.90 18.86
CA ASP A 146 11.25 5.52 18.50
C ASP A 146 11.29 5.29 16.98
N ALA A 147 12.09 6.04 16.23
CA ALA A 147 12.10 5.93 14.76
C ALA A 147 12.49 4.51 14.27
N GLY A 148 13.43 3.83 14.94
CA GLY A 148 13.78 2.42 14.67
C GLY A 148 12.61 1.43 14.88
N PRO A 149 11.98 1.39 16.07
CA PRO A 149 10.74 0.65 16.30
C PRO A 149 9.66 0.93 15.24
N ARG A 150 9.40 2.21 14.94
CA ARG A 150 8.39 2.63 13.97
C ARG A 150 8.72 2.17 12.55
N GLU A 151 9.99 2.18 12.18
CA GLU A 151 10.50 1.70 10.90
C GLU A 151 10.32 0.19 10.74
N VAL A 152 10.75 -0.62 11.72
CA VAL A 152 10.59 -2.08 11.66
C VAL A 152 9.11 -2.50 11.65
N ILE A 153 8.26 -1.85 12.47
CA ILE A 153 6.80 -2.05 12.43
C ILE A 153 6.24 -1.72 11.04
N ARG A 154 6.59 -0.55 10.49
CA ARG A 154 6.12 -0.08 9.18
C ARG A 154 6.54 -1.04 8.08
N MET A 155 7.82 -1.38 8.00
CA MET A 155 8.37 -2.21 6.92
C MET A 155 7.81 -3.64 6.95
N VAL A 156 7.62 -4.26 8.12
CA VAL A 156 7.00 -5.59 8.21
C VAL A 156 5.50 -5.55 7.89
N ALA A 157 4.77 -4.55 8.38
CA ALA A 157 3.36 -4.37 8.02
C ALA A 157 3.17 -4.11 6.51
N GLU A 158 4.05 -3.30 5.91
CA GLU A 158 4.11 -3.05 4.46
C GLU A 158 4.43 -4.32 3.67
N ARG A 159 5.51 -5.05 4.04
CA ARG A 159 5.91 -6.32 3.39
C ARG A 159 4.82 -7.39 3.52
N ALA A 160 4.03 -7.36 4.59
CA ALA A 160 2.89 -8.23 4.79
C ALA A 160 1.63 -7.81 4.02
N ALA A 161 1.61 -6.63 3.39
CA ALA A 161 0.41 -5.99 2.85
C ALA A 161 -0.72 -5.88 3.90
N TRP A 162 -0.36 -5.39 5.10
CA TRP A 162 -1.32 -5.11 6.17
C TRP A 162 -2.41 -4.12 5.71
N GLY A 163 -3.65 -4.32 6.15
CA GLY A 163 -4.82 -3.56 5.70
C GLY A 163 -5.31 -3.86 4.28
N ALA A 164 -4.59 -4.63 3.46
CA ALA A 164 -5.12 -5.18 2.22
C ALA A 164 -6.09 -6.34 2.52
N SER A 165 -7.28 -6.33 1.91
CA SER A 165 -8.31 -7.34 2.16
C SER A 165 -7.86 -8.72 1.66
N ALA A 166 -7.81 -9.70 2.56
CA ALA A 166 -7.22 -11.02 2.32
C ALA A 166 -8.10 -11.94 1.45
N GLY A 167 -8.05 -11.75 0.13
CA GLY A 167 -8.41 -12.81 -0.82
C GLY A 167 -9.89 -12.94 -1.21
N SER A 168 -10.54 -11.83 -1.59
CA SER A 168 -11.80 -11.78 -2.36
C SER A 168 -13.10 -12.27 -1.68
N ALA A 169 -14.19 -11.56 -1.96
CA ALA A 169 -15.55 -11.97 -1.58
C ALA A 169 -16.17 -12.99 -2.57
N ASN A 170 -15.38 -13.90 -3.15
CA ASN A 170 -15.84 -14.87 -4.15
C ASN A 170 -15.21 -16.27 -4.05
N GLU A 171 -14.74 -16.65 -2.85
CA GLU A 171 -14.51 -18.06 -2.53
C GLU A 171 -15.84 -18.79 -2.27
N ARG A 172 -15.87 -20.10 -2.52
CA ARG A 172 -16.98 -20.96 -2.07
C ARG A 172 -17.01 -20.97 -0.53
N PRO A 173 -18.19 -21.12 0.12
CA PRO A 173 -18.26 -21.26 1.57
C PRO A 173 -17.39 -22.45 2.02
N SER A 174 -16.31 -22.16 2.73
CA SER A 174 -15.36 -23.13 3.24
C SER A 174 -15.57 -23.34 4.73
N SER A 175 -15.18 -24.50 5.27
CA SER A 175 -15.17 -24.78 6.73
C SER A 175 -14.13 -23.96 7.48
N ARG A 176 -13.26 -23.25 6.77
CA ARG A 176 -12.10 -22.54 7.30
C ARG A 176 -12.35 -21.05 7.41
N LEU A 177 -12.07 -20.54 8.60
CA LEU A 177 -12.04 -19.13 8.93
C LEU A 177 -10.64 -18.59 8.63
N ARG A 178 -10.54 -17.34 8.16
CA ARG A 178 -9.26 -16.68 7.88
C ARG A 178 -9.00 -15.56 8.86
N GLY A 179 -7.76 -15.44 9.33
CA GLY A 179 -7.35 -14.33 10.16
C GLY A 179 -5.88 -13.97 10.00
N ARG A 180 -5.56 -12.76 10.43
CA ARG A 180 -4.23 -12.16 10.35
C ARG A 180 -3.90 -11.42 11.64
N GLY A 181 -2.72 -11.69 12.19
CA GLY A 181 -2.25 -11.08 13.44
C GLY A 181 -0.92 -10.37 13.28
N PHE A 182 -0.75 -9.27 14.02
CA PHE A 182 0.49 -8.49 14.12
C PHE A 182 1.03 -8.55 15.55
N ALA A 183 2.35 -8.61 15.73
CA ALA A 183 3.01 -8.33 16.99
C ALA A 183 4.39 -7.68 16.78
N PHE A 184 4.81 -6.86 17.75
CA PHE A 184 6.10 -6.17 17.75
C PHE A 184 6.84 -6.36 19.07
N ASP A 185 8.17 -6.29 19.06
CA ASP A 185 8.97 -6.17 20.27
C ASP A 185 10.35 -5.50 20.03
N GLY A 186 11.02 -5.07 21.10
CA GLY A 186 12.37 -4.55 21.05
C GLY A 186 13.18 -4.72 22.34
N ALA A 187 14.50 -4.64 22.21
CA ALA A 187 15.44 -4.53 23.31
C ALA A 187 16.10 -3.15 23.27
N VAL A 188 16.00 -2.41 24.39
CA VAL A 188 16.70 -1.14 24.58
C VAL A 188 18.11 -1.45 25.10
N ALA A 189 19.13 -0.82 24.52
CA ALA A 189 20.51 -0.98 24.95
C ALA A 189 20.70 -0.51 26.41
N THR A 190 21.11 -1.41 27.29
CA THR A 190 21.49 -1.10 28.67
C THR A 190 22.84 -0.40 28.70
N MET A 191 22.82 0.94 28.79
CA MET A 191 24.02 1.73 29.11
C MET A 191 24.60 1.24 30.45
N GLY A 192 25.80 0.64 30.40
CA GLY A 192 26.45 0.07 31.57
C GLY A 192 26.79 1.15 32.60
N GLY A 193 26.02 1.18 33.70
CA GLY A 193 26.20 2.14 34.79
C GLY A 193 25.48 1.68 36.06
N SER A 194 26.19 1.70 37.19
CA SER A 194 25.64 1.38 38.51
C SER A 194 24.46 2.27 38.86
N GLY A 195 23.32 1.66 39.23
CA GLY A 195 22.06 2.36 39.42
C GLY A 195 22.04 3.38 40.56
N VAL A 196 21.28 4.46 40.34
CA VAL A 196 20.90 5.47 41.34
C VAL A 196 19.45 5.86 41.06
N GLU A 197 18.59 5.83 42.07
CA GLU A 197 17.23 6.38 41.98
C GLU A 197 17.29 7.90 41.75
N ARG A 198 16.40 8.47 40.91
CA ARG A 198 16.07 9.89 41.05
C ARG A 198 14.71 10.29 40.52
N ALA A 199 13.92 10.88 41.41
CA ALA A 199 12.74 11.66 41.08
C ALA A 199 13.09 13.14 40.90
N GLY A 200 12.26 13.85 40.12
CA GLY A 200 12.01 15.28 40.31
C GLY A 200 12.84 16.30 39.53
N ALA A 201 12.14 17.03 38.65
CA ALA A 201 12.34 18.44 38.26
C ALA A 201 13.63 18.89 37.54
N GLY A 202 13.49 19.93 36.69
CA GLY A 202 14.56 20.91 36.44
C GLY A 202 14.92 21.20 34.98
N ASN A 203 14.63 22.44 34.56
CA ASN A 203 14.95 23.15 33.32
C ASN A 203 16.35 23.00 32.65
N ASP A 204 16.34 23.31 31.35
CA ASP A 204 17.29 24.08 30.51
C ASP A 204 18.73 23.62 30.16
N ASP A 205 19.06 23.92 28.90
CA ASP A 205 20.37 24.21 28.26
C ASP A 205 21.64 23.43 28.61
N ALA A 206 22.15 22.68 27.61
CA ALA A 206 23.53 22.85 27.13
C ALA A 206 23.71 22.34 25.67
N ARG A 207 24.52 23.07 24.88
CA ARG A 207 25.03 22.68 23.55
C ARG A 207 26.57 22.84 23.53
N ALA A 208 27.24 22.20 22.56
CA ALA A 208 28.70 22.15 22.35
C ALA A 208 29.44 21.12 23.25
N PHE A 209 30.51 20.44 22.81
CA PHE A 209 31.60 20.84 21.90
C PHE A 209 31.93 19.82 20.77
N ALA A 210 32.94 20.11 19.93
CA ALA A 210 33.35 19.28 18.79
C ALA A 210 34.88 19.28 18.54
N ALA A 211 35.37 18.30 17.74
CA ALA A 211 36.77 18.08 17.29
C ALA A 211 37.76 17.67 18.42
N THR A 212 38.93 17.02 18.21
CA THR A 212 39.77 16.56 17.06
C THR A 212 40.72 15.43 17.58
N VAL A 213 41.56 14.62 16.89
CA VAL A 213 42.12 14.48 15.50
C VAL A 213 42.44 12.97 15.23
N ASP A 214 42.70 12.63 13.95
CA ASP A 214 43.60 11.57 13.39
C ASP A 214 43.93 10.23 14.11
N GLY A 215 43.84 9.14 13.31
CA GLY A 215 45.06 8.45 12.86
C GLY A 215 45.33 7.01 13.32
N GLY A 216 45.14 6.02 12.43
CA GLY A 216 45.76 4.69 12.55
C GLY A 216 44.94 3.53 11.99
N SER A 217 45.52 2.74 11.07
CA SER A 217 44.88 1.53 10.52
C SER A 217 45.49 0.24 11.09
N ALA A 218 44.67 -0.57 11.76
CA ALA A 218 44.95 -1.97 12.08
C ALA A 218 43.63 -2.72 12.28
N GLY A 219 43.42 -3.82 11.57
CA GLY A 219 42.13 -4.54 11.60
C GLY A 219 41.89 -5.30 12.90
N LYS A 220 40.70 -5.10 13.49
CA LYS A 220 40.09 -6.00 14.48
C LYS A 220 38.61 -6.20 14.14
N SER A 221 38.12 -7.41 14.42
CA SER A 221 36.70 -7.75 14.34
C SER A 221 36.00 -7.28 15.61
N GLU A 222 35.31 -6.14 15.57
CA GLU A 222 34.52 -5.65 16.71
C GLU A 222 33.14 -6.31 16.74
N THR A 223 32.92 -7.18 17.74
CA THR A 223 31.61 -7.73 18.06
C THR A 223 30.72 -6.64 18.65
N THR A 224 29.62 -6.32 17.96
CA THR A 224 28.77 -5.15 18.24
C THR A 224 27.76 -5.42 19.37
N ASP A 225 28.24 -5.71 20.58
CA ASP A 225 27.38 -5.72 21.77
C ASP A 225 26.93 -4.30 22.13
N GLY A 226 25.67 -4.17 22.56
CA GLY A 226 25.11 -2.90 23.05
C GLY A 226 24.35 -2.04 22.03
N GLN A 227 24.00 -2.53 20.84
CA GLN A 227 23.01 -1.85 19.98
C GLN A 227 21.57 -2.25 20.34
N ALA A 228 20.66 -1.28 20.26
CA ALA A 228 19.22 -1.56 20.36
C ALA A 228 18.75 -2.41 19.17
N SER A 229 17.83 -3.33 19.41
CA SER A 229 17.30 -4.25 18.42
C SER A 229 15.78 -4.36 18.48
N TRP A 230 15.14 -4.60 17.34
CA TRP A 230 13.68 -4.59 17.18
C TRP A 230 13.25 -5.71 16.25
N THR A 231 12.07 -6.27 16.48
CA THR A 231 11.49 -7.38 15.70
C THR A 231 9.98 -7.20 15.55
N ALA A 232 9.48 -7.39 14.33
CA ALA A 232 8.05 -7.34 14.02
C ALA A 232 7.63 -8.58 13.24
N TRP A 233 6.42 -9.06 13.49
CA TRP A 233 5.84 -10.27 12.92
C TRP A 233 4.41 -10.03 12.45
N VAL A 234 4.08 -10.51 11.24
CA VAL A 234 2.71 -10.73 10.76
C VAL A 234 2.53 -12.19 10.40
N VAL A 235 1.40 -12.78 10.77
CA VAL A 235 1.05 -14.17 10.49
C VAL A 235 -0.34 -14.25 9.84
N ASP A 236 -0.45 -14.95 8.71
CA ASP A 236 -1.71 -15.31 8.05
C ASP A 236 -2.09 -16.76 8.38
N VAL A 237 -3.32 -17.01 8.85
CA VAL A 237 -3.83 -18.37 9.18
C VAL A 237 -5.17 -18.70 8.51
N ASP A 238 -5.33 -19.96 8.10
CA ASP A 238 -6.65 -20.61 7.90
C ASP A 238 -6.92 -21.55 9.10
N VAL A 239 -8.08 -21.43 9.75
CA VAL A 239 -8.50 -22.28 10.90
C VAL A 239 -9.74 -23.08 10.53
N ASP A 240 -9.69 -24.41 10.55
CA ASP A 240 -10.89 -25.23 10.34
C ASP A 240 -11.76 -25.30 11.60
N ARG A 241 -12.99 -24.80 11.51
CA ARG A 241 -13.89 -24.69 12.66
C ARG A 241 -14.35 -26.05 13.20
N SER A 242 -14.23 -27.13 12.42
CA SER A 242 -14.72 -28.46 12.80
C SER A 242 -13.68 -29.33 13.51
N THR A 243 -12.43 -29.28 13.07
CA THR A 243 -11.33 -30.09 13.65
C THR A 243 -10.50 -29.31 14.67
N GLY A 244 -10.44 -27.97 14.53
CA GLY A 244 -9.49 -27.09 15.21
C GLY A 244 -8.16 -26.92 14.47
N ASP A 245 -7.98 -27.57 13.31
CA ASP A 245 -6.71 -27.52 12.57
C ASP A 245 -6.36 -26.10 12.09
N VAL A 246 -5.13 -25.68 12.34
CA VAL A 246 -4.59 -24.39 11.88
C VAL A 246 -3.56 -24.63 10.79
N ALA A 247 -3.78 -24.04 9.62
CA ALA A 247 -2.75 -23.89 8.60
C ALA A 247 -2.20 -22.45 8.66
N VAL A 248 -1.01 -22.29 9.25
CA VAL A 248 -0.21 -21.07 9.12
C VAL A 248 0.24 -21.00 7.67
N ARG A 249 -0.27 -20.03 6.90
CA ARG A 249 -0.05 -19.93 5.45
C ARG A 249 1.24 -19.20 5.11
N ARG A 250 1.42 -18.06 5.77
CA ARG A 250 2.52 -17.12 5.51
C ARG A 250 2.89 -16.41 6.79
N VAL A 251 4.18 -16.18 6.96
CA VAL A 251 4.79 -15.42 8.05
C VAL A 251 5.64 -14.34 7.41
N VAL A 252 5.44 -13.09 7.80
CA VAL A 252 6.32 -11.98 7.43
C VAL A 252 6.94 -11.45 8.69
N ALA A 253 8.23 -11.71 8.89
CA ALA A 253 8.94 -11.40 10.11
C ALA A 253 10.32 -10.82 9.80
N GLY A 254 10.65 -9.71 10.43
CA GLY A 254 11.89 -8.97 10.19
C GLY A 254 12.42 -8.32 11.45
N GLN A 255 13.74 -8.27 11.53
CA GLN A 255 14.52 -7.69 12.62
C GLN A 255 15.33 -6.50 12.12
N GLY A 256 15.63 -5.55 13.00
CA GLY A 256 16.55 -4.44 12.72
C GLY A 256 17.32 -4.03 13.98
N SER A 257 18.48 -3.44 13.80
CA SER A 257 19.30 -2.89 14.88
C SER A 257 20.03 -1.62 14.43
N GLY A 258 20.47 -0.80 15.37
CA GLY A 258 21.25 0.41 15.10
C GLY A 258 20.76 1.63 15.88
N GLN A 259 20.89 2.81 15.28
CA GLN A 259 20.34 4.05 15.82
C GLN A 259 19.01 4.41 15.12
N PRO A 260 18.13 5.22 15.75
CA PRO A 260 16.89 5.65 15.12
C PRO A 260 17.15 6.37 13.79
N GLY A 261 16.54 5.88 12.69
CA GLY A 261 16.72 6.41 11.34
C GLY A 261 17.88 5.81 10.52
N SER A 262 18.58 4.78 11.02
CA SER A 262 19.55 3.98 10.25
C SER A 262 19.27 2.46 10.31
N ALA A 263 18.05 2.07 10.67
CA ALA A 263 17.68 0.68 10.89
C ALA A 263 17.55 -0.10 9.57
N THR A 264 18.45 -1.06 9.33
CA THR A 264 18.34 -1.97 8.19
C THR A 264 17.49 -3.18 8.56
N LEU A 265 16.38 -3.39 7.85
CA LEU A 265 15.56 -4.58 8.04
C LEU A 265 16.27 -5.80 7.44
N THR A 266 16.58 -6.77 8.28
CA THR A 266 17.03 -8.11 7.89
C THR A 266 15.92 -9.11 8.18
N GLY A 267 15.74 -10.10 7.31
CA GLY A 267 14.83 -11.21 7.57
C GLY A 267 15.21 -12.07 8.78
N LEU A 268 14.29 -12.93 9.21
CA LEU A 268 14.58 -14.00 10.16
C LEU A 268 14.87 -15.29 9.38
N PRO A 269 15.99 -16.00 9.63
CA PRO A 269 16.29 -17.24 8.93
C PRO A 269 15.19 -18.30 9.12
N ALA A 270 14.87 -19.03 8.04
CA ALA A 270 13.79 -20.02 8.00
C ALA A 270 13.77 -20.98 9.20
N SER A 271 14.93 -21.49 9.63
CA SER A 271 15.06 -22.42 10.76
C SER A 271 14.63 -21.83 12.11
N GLN A 272 14.71 -20.50 12.29
CA GLN A 272 14.22 -19.82 13.48
C GLN A 272 12.68 -19.76 13.48
N ILE A 273 12.10 -19.50 12.30
CA ILE A 273 10.65 -19.48 12.07
C ILE A 273 10.06 -20.91 12.24
N GLU A 274 10.71 -21.93 11.68
CA GLU A 274 10.38 -23.35 11.87
C GLU A 274 10.36 -23.72 13.35
N ALA A 275 11.45 -23.43 14.07
CA ALA A 275 11.60 -23.80 15.48
C ALA A 275 10.57 -23.10 16.39
N THR A 276 10.38 -21.79 16.25
CA THR A 276 9.46 -21.04 17.12
C THR A 276 8.00 -21.36 16.83
N ILE A 277 7.58 -21.43 15.56
CA ILE A 277 6.18 -21.74 15.26
C ILE A 277 5.87 -23.19 15.61
N SER A 278 6.79 -24.14 15.39
CA SER A 278 6.58 -25.52 15.84
C SER A 278 6.45 -25.64 17.36
N ARG A 279 7.16 -24.80 18.13
CA ARG A 279 7.04 -24.73 19.60
C ARG A 279 5.70 -24.14 20.05
N VAL A 280 5.21 -23.10 19.38
CA VAL A 280 3.95 -22.42 19.73
C VAL A 280 2.71 -23.22 19.30
N MET A 281 2.75 -23.86 18.13
CA MET A 281 1.64 -24.62 17.55
C MET A 281 1.59 -26.10 17.98
N GLY A 282 2.66 -26.62 18.60
CA GLY A 282 2.79 -28.04 18.96
C GLY A 282 2.96 -29.00 17.77
N ALA A 283 3.19 -28.49 16.56
CA ALA A 283 3.21 -29.27 15.31
C ALA A 283 4.46 -28.99 14.46
N ARG A 284 5.04 -30.02 13.84
CA ARG A 284 6.22 -29.86 12.95
C ARG A 284 5.82 -29.20 11.62
N LEU A 285 6.30 -27.97 11.40
CA LEU A 285 6.15 -27.22 10.16
C LEU A 285 7.51 -26.97 9.53
N SER A 286 7.60 -26.98 8.20
CA SER A 286 8.76 -26.44 7.47
C SER A 286 8.43 -25.07 6.89
N ALA A 287 9.36 -24.13 7.01
CA ALA A 287 9.25 -22.77 6.48
C ALA A 287 10.25 -22.60 5.35
N ARG A 288 9.82 -21.96 4.27
CA ARG A 288 10.65 -21.65 3.10
C ARG A 288 10.49 -20.18 2.77
N PRO A 289 11.53 -19.47 2.30
CA PRO A 289 11.35 -18.15 1.71
C PRO A 289 10.18 -18.17 0.74
N ALA A 290 9.26 -17.21 0.87
CA ALA A 290 8.13 -17.07 -0.03
C ALA A 290 8.62 -16.90 -1.47
N HIS A 291 7.78 -17.18 -2.46
CA HIS A 291 8.26 -17.27 -3.86
C HIS A 291 8.94 -15.98 -4.40
N ASP A 292 8.69 -14.80 -3.82
CA ASP A 292 9.41 -13.53 -4.11
C ASP A 292 10.80 -13.36 -3.46
N GLU A 293 11.22 -14.27 -2.57
CA GLU A 293 12.50 -14.18 -1.85
C GLU A 293 13.37 -15.45 -1.99
N ALA A 294 12.97 -16.38 -2.88
CA ALA A 294 13.69 -17.63 -3.10
C ALA A 294 15.04 -17.46 -3.85
N ASP A 295 15.13 -16.50 -4.76
CA ASP A 295 16.27 -16.32 -5.68
C ASP A 295 17.38 -15.41 -5.12
N GLY A 296 17.21 -14.83 -3.92
CA GLY A 296 18.19 -13.97 -3.25
C GLY A 296 18.53 -14.48 -1.86
N HIS A 297 19.83 -14.63 -1.56
CA HIS A 297 20.43 -15.06 -0.28
C HIS A 297 19.43 -15.49 0.83
N ALA A 298 18.98 -16.76 0.78
CA ALA A 298 17.91 -17.34 1.63
C ALA A 298 18.08 -17.27 3.16
N ARG A 299 19.13 -16.61 3.66
CA ARG A 299 19.33 -16.25 5.09
C ARG A 299 18.74 -14.89 5.46
N ALA A 300 18.33 -14.07 4.48
CA ALA A 300 17.85 -12.70 4.69
C ALA A 300 16.35 -12.50 4.36
N ALA A 301 15.62 -13.58 4.06
CA ALA A 301 14.21 -13.55 3.70
C ALA A 301 13.32 -13.03 4.85
N VAL A 302 12.48 -12.03 4.57
CA VAL A 302 11.52 -11.42 5.50
C VAL A 302 10.17 -12.14 5.43
N SER A 303 9.83 -12.77 4.30
CA SER A 303 8.55 -13.44 4.04
C SER A 303 8.76 -14.93 3.81
N HIS A 304 8.03 -15.77 4.54
CA HIS A 304 8.10 -17.22 4.47
C HIS A 304 6.72 -17.86 4.28
N GLU A 305 6.66 -18.88 3.45
CA GLU A 305 5.52 -19.80 3.33
C GLU A 305 5.78 -21.04 4.19
N LEU A 306 4.74 -21.58 4.84
CA LEU A 306 4.87 -22.76 5.69
C LEU A 306 4.08 -23.95 5.16
N VAL A 307 4.69 -25.13 5.25
CA VAL A 307 4.13 -26.41 4.81
C VAL A 307 4.18 -27.40 5.97
N ALA A 308 3.04 -28.00 6.29
CA ALA A 308 2.96 -29.07 7.28
C ALA A 308 3.71 -30.31 6.78
N MET A 309 4.71 -30.77 7.53
CA MET A 309 5.53 -31.92 7.14
C MET A 309 4.76 -33.22 7.39
N ARG A 310 4.10 -33.73 6.35
CA ARG A 310 3.65 -35.12 6.31
C ARG A 310 4.83 -36.02 5.95
N ASP A 311 4.98 -37.10 6.69
CA ASP A 311 5.83 -38.27 6.39
C ASP A 311 7.34 -38.01 6.24
N VAL A 312 7.95 -37.45 7.29
CA VAL A 312 9.36 -37.71 7.63
C VAL A 312 9.41 -38.45 8.97
N ALA A 313 10.18 -39.53 9.05
CA ALA A 313 10.21 -40.43 10.20
C ALA A 313 10.55 -39.72 11.53
N ALA A 314 10.01 -40.26 12.63
CA ALA A 314 10.02 -39.61 13.94
C ALA A 314 11.44 -39.31 14.49
N ASP A 315 12.42 -40.15 14.16
CA ASP A 315 13.76 -40.20 14.75
C ASP A 315 14.70 -39.03 14.39
N ALA A 316 14.28 -38.12 13.51
CA ALA A 316 14.95 -36.83 13.36
C ALA A 316 14.76 -35.99 14.65
N ARG A 317 15.71 -36.13 15.59
CA ARG A 317 15.85 -35.19 16.72
C ARG A 317 16.08 -33.78 16.14
N PRO A 318 15.51 -32.71 16.74
CA PRO A 318 15.91 -31.35 16.42
C PRO A 318 17.43 -31.21 16.51
N LEU A 319 18.03 -30.49 15.55
CA LEU A 319 19.43 -30.11 15.64
C LEU A 319 19.65 -29.34 16.95
N ALA A 320 20.44 -29.91 17.85
CA ALA A 320 20.76 -29.30 19.13
C ALA A 320 21.67 -28.10 18.90
N LEU A 321 21.06 -26.93 18.66
CA LEU A 321 21.77 -25.69 18.48
C LEU A 321 22.56 -25.33 19.75
N PRO A 322 23.72 -24.68 19.62
CA PRO A 322 24.43 -24.10 20.76
C PRO A 322 23.50 -23.21 21.60
N ALA A 323 23.70 -23.19 22.92
CA ALA A 323 22.83 -22.44 23.83
C ALA A 323 22.77 -20.93 23.50
N TRP A 324 23.82 -20.37 22.90
CA TRP A 324 23.87 -18.98 22.44
C TRP A 324 23.04 -18.73 21.16
N ASP A 325 22.96 -19.69 20.24
CA ASP A 325 22.04 -19.63 19.09
C ASP A 325 20.58 -19.72 19.57
N ALA A 326 20.30 -20.64 20.49
CA ALA A 326 18.95 -20.83 21.04
C ALA A 326 18.41 -19.56 21.72
N GLN A 327 19.24 -18.83 22.49
CA GLN A 327 18.84 -17.57 23.10
C GLN A 327 18.53 -16.48 22.04
N ARG A 328 19.38 -16.30 21.02
CA ARG A 328 19.15 -15.29 19.97
C ARG A 328 17.90 -15.58 19.14
N ILE A 329 17.56 -16.86 18.95
CA ILE A 329 16.29 -17.29 18.33
C ILE A 329 15.09 -16.89 19.19
N ASP A 330 15.13 -17.20 20.48
CA ASP A 330 14.04 -16.89 21.42
C ASP A 330 13.83 -15.38 21.64
N GLU A 331 14.87 -14.57 21.43
CA GLU A 331 14.81 -13.11 21.43
C GLU A 331 14.24 -12.56 20.11
N ALA A 332 14.80 -12.94 18.96
CA ALA A 332 14.39 -12.42 17.65
C ALA A 332 12.97 -12.87 17.23
N ALA A 333 12.53 -14.04 17.71
CA ALA A 333 11.21 -14.60 17.45
C ALA A 333 10.18 -14.34 18.57
N ALA A 334 10.51 -13.53 19.57
CA ALA A 334 9.64 -13.26 20.73
C ALA A 334 8.19 -12.80 20.39
N PRO A 335 7.91 -12.02 19.32
CA PRO A 335 6.55 -11.63 18.97
C PRO A 335 5.68 -12.77 18.39
N ALA A 336 6.28 -13.88 17.94
CA ALA A 336 5.60 -14.90 17.14
C ALA A 336 4.34 -15.46 17.80
N ALA A 337 4.38 -15.72 19.11
CA ALA A 337 3.23 -16.26 19.85
C ALA A 337 2.05 -15.29 19.91
N ALA A 338 2.30 -13.99 20.07
CA ALA A 338 1.25 -12.98 20.01
C ALA A 338 0.73 -12.81 18.58
N ALA A 339 1.60 -12.77 17.56
CA ALA A 339 1.16 -12.66 16.18
C ALA A 339 0.25 -13.83 15.77
N ILE A 340 0.53 -15.05 16.24
CA ILE A 340 -0.34 -16.22 16.05
C ILE A 340 -1.66 -16.06 16.84
N ALA A 341 -1.63 -15.72 18.13
CA ALA A 341 -2.85 -15.56 18.93
C ALA A 341 -3.79 -14.45 18.39
N ASN A 342 -3.20 -13.36 17.89
CA ASN A 342 -3.89 -12.26 17.23
C ASN A 342 -4.54 -12.75 15.92
N ALA A 343 -3.84 -13.57 15.13
CA ALA A 343 -4.37 -14.16 13.89
C ALA A 343 -5.52 -15.16 14.15
N LEU A 344 -5.41 -15.95 15.22
CA LEU A 344 -6.48 -16.85 15.67
C LEU A 344 -7.71 -16.07 16.14
N TYR A 345 -7.53 -14.94 16.83
CA TYR A 345 -8.63 -14.08 17.26
C TYR A 345 -9.34 -13.39 16.07
N ASP A 346 -8.59 -12.83 15.13
CA ASP A 346 -9.13 -12.25 13.89
C ASP A 346 -9.92 -13.29 13.07
N ALA A 347 -9.44 -14.54 13.03
CA ALA A 347 -10.15 -15.64 12.38
C ALA A 347 -11.44 -16.06 13.11
N THR A 348 -11.41 -16.17 14.43
CA THR A 348 -12.42 -16.94 15.19
C THR A 348 -13.32 -16.11 16.10
N GLY A 349 -12.92 -14.89 16.45
CA GLY A 349 -13.49 -14.11 17.56
C GLY A 349 -13.16 -14.67 18.96
N VAL A 350 -12.44 -15.79 19.06
CA VAL A 350 -12.10 -16.46 20.32
C VAL A 350 -10.67 -16.11 20.73
N ARG A 351 -10.48 -15.71 21.99
CA ARG A 351 -9.23 -15.11 22.45
C ARG A 351 -8.37 -16.08 23.25
N PHE A 352 -7.25 -16.49 22.66
CA PHE A 352 -6.32 -17.45 23.23
C PHE A 352 -5.26 -16.74 24.09
N ARG A 353 -5.40 -16.80 25.41
CA ARG A 353 -4.50 -16.12 26.38
C ARG A 353 -3.44 -17.03 27.03
N ALA A 354 -3.26 -18.24 26.52
CA ALA A 354 -2.19 -19.16 26.93
C ALA A 354 -1.85 -20.13 25.78
N PRO A 355 -0.57 -20.36 25.44
CA PRO A 355 -0.14 -21.41 24.52
C PRO A 355 0.03 -22.77 25.23
N PRO A 356 0.19 -23.89 24.50
CA PRO A 356 0.24 -24.02 23.04
C PRO A 356 -1.10 -23.77 22.35
N PHE A 357 -1.05 -23.50 21.05
CA PHE A 357 -2.23 -23.31 20.19
C PHE A 357 -2.48 -24.53 19.30
N ASP A 358 -2.52 -25.71 19.91
CA ASP A 358 -2.81 -26.95 19.21
C ASP A 358 -4.29 -27.08 18.80
N ALA A 359 -4.58 -28.01 17.89
CA ALA A 359 -5.92 -28.20 17.33
C ALA A 359 -6.95 -28.69 18.36
N GLU A 360 -6.54 -29.36 19.43
CA GLU A 360 -7.46 -29.80 20.48
C GLU A 360 -7.89 -28.63 21.36
N SER A 361 -6.93 -27.80 21.80
CA SER A 361 -7.14 -26.57 22.55
C SER A 361 -8.01 -25.57 21.76
N ILE A 362 -7.76 -25.42 20.46
CA ILE A 362 -8.55 -24.56 19.57
C ILE A 362 -9.96 -25.11 19.36
N ARG A 363 -10.12 -26.41 19.08
CA ARG A 363 -11.44 -27.06 18.95
C ARG A 363 -12.25 -26.92 20.25
N ALA A 364 -11.63 -27.16 21.40
CA ALA A 364 -12.28 -27.05 22.70
C ALA A 364 -12.80 -25.62 22.95
N ALA A 365 -11.98 -24.59 22.65
CA ALA A 365 -12.41 -23.20 22.79
C ALA A 365 -13.54 -22.82 21.81
N LEU A 366 -13.46 -23.27 20.55
CA LEU A 366 -14.49 -23.06 19.52
C LEU A 366 -15.83 -23.75 19.84
N MET A 367 -15.80 -24.88 20.55
CA MET A 367 -17.00 -25.60 21.00
C MET A 367 -17.72 -24.93 22.17
N HIS A 368 -17.01 -24.16 23.01
CA HIS A 368 -17.58 -23.42 24.14
C HIS A 368 -17.94 -21.96 23.81
N ALA A 369 -17.58 -21.47 22.63
CA ALA A 369 -17.93 -20.13 22.15
C ALA A 369 -19.43 -20.03 21.83
N ILE A 370 -20.18 -19.36 22.70
CA ILE A 370 -21.61 -19.05 22.48
C ILE A 370 -21.76 -18.23 21.18
N PRO A 371 -22.68 -18.58 20.27
CA PRO A 371 -22.89 -17.81 19.05
C PRO A 371 -23.35 -16.38 19.35
N VAL A 372 -22.60 -15.38 18.88
CA VAL A 372 -23.07 -13.99 18.78
C VAL A 372 -23.99 -13.90 17.56
N ASP A 373 -25.10 -13.16 17.69
CA ASP A 373 -26.22 -13.22 16.75
C ASP A 373 -25.87 -12.83 15.31
N THR A 374 -26.37 -13.62 14.36
CA THR A 374 -26.04 -13.50 12.93
C THR A 374 -27.07 -12.69 12.16
N HIS A 375 -27.05 -11.36 12.33
CA HIS A 375 -27.92 -10.49 11.54
C HIS A 375 -27.49 -10.36 10.06
N GLU A 376 -28.10 -11.25 9.26
CA GLU A 376 -28.53 -11.04 7.87
C GLU A 376 -27.44 -10.78 6.80
N ARG A 377 -26.80 -11.87 6.38
CA ARG A 377 -26.12 -11.95 5.06
C ARG A 377 -26.88 -12.89 4.08
N ALA A 378 -28.20 -12.72 3.96
CA ALA A 378 -29.08 -13.69 3.30
C ALA A 378 -30.24 -13.09 2.45
N ALA A 379 -29.95 -12.16 1.53
CA ALA A 379 -30.95 -11.72 0.53
C ALA A 379 -30.33 -11.24 -0.80
N SER A 380 -29.96 -12.16 -1.69
CA SER A 380 -29.72 -11.83 -3.11
C SER A 380 -30.05 -13.00 -4.03
N LYS A 381 -31.18 -12.88 -4.74
CA LYS A 381 -31.40 -13.31 -6.15
C LYS A 381 -32.85 -13.03 -6.58
N SER A 382 -33.00 -12.47 -7.79
CA SER A 382 -34.27 -12.14 -8.48
C SER A 382 -35.14 -11.10 -7.74
N VAL A 383 -35.56 -9.97 -8.34
CA VAL A 383 -36.21 -9.82 -9.65
C VAL A 383 -35.82 -8.49 -10.31
N MET A 384 -35.77 -8.49 -11.65
CA MET A 384 -35.59 -7.30 -12.49
C MET A 384 -36.91 -6.49 -12.63
N ARG A 385 -37.04 -5.34 -11.94
CA ARG A 385 -37.97 -4.24 -12.31
C ARG A 385 -37.72 -2.94 -11.51
N SER A 386 -38.19 -1.82 -12.06
CA SER A 386 -37.89 -0.44 -11.61
C SER A 386 -38.67 0.04 -10.39
N ALA A 387 -37.98 0.67 -9.42
CA ALA A 387 -38.51 1.73 -8.54
C ALA A 387 -37.36 2.48 -7.80
N MET A 388 -37.58 3.77 -7.48
CA MET A 388 -36.63 4.78 -6.95
C MET A 388 -35.75 4.41 -5.73
N PRO A 389 -34.55 5.03 -5.56
CA PRO A 389 -33.59 4.70 -4.51
C PRO A 389 -33.91 5.25 -3.10
N ARG A 390 -33.59 4.47 -2.07
CA ARG A 390 -33.90 4.74 -0.65
C ARG A 390 -32.78 5.48 0.09
N TRP A 391 -32.53 6.75 -0.25
CA TRP A 391 -31.52 7.60 0.40
C TRP A 391 -31.79 7.91 1.90
N ARG A 392 -33.01 7.65 2.38
CA ARG A 392 -33.58 8.24 3.61
C ARG A 392 -33.35 7.41 4.89
N ARG A 393 -32.16 6.86 5.10
CA ARG A 393 -31.76 6.18 6.36
C ARG A 393 -30.41 6.60 6.96
N TRP A 394 -29.65 7.49 6.32
CA TRP A 394 -28.43 8.09 6.88
C TRP A 394 -28.73 9.31 7.76
N LEU A 395 -29.49 9.11 8.85
CA LEU A 395 -29.77 10.14 9.86
C LEU A 395 -29.57 9.56 11.27
N GLY A 396 -28.33 9.69 11.76
CA GLY A 396 -27.87 9.21 13.06
C GLY A 396 -26.34 9.06 13.05
N GLY A 397 -25.63 9.82 13.89
CA GLY A 397 -24.17 9.79 13.93
C GLY A 397 -23.50 10.39 12.67
N GLY A 398 -22.94 9.54 11.80
CA GLY A 398 -22.05 9.97 10.70
C GLY A 398 -22.65 11.00 9.73
N GLY A 399 -23.95 10.94 9.48
CA GLY A 399 -24.68 11.94 8.67
C GLY A 399 -24.67 13.36 9.25
N VAL A 400 -24.44 13.51 10.56
CA VAL A 400 -24.32 14.83 11.22
C VAL A 400 -22.95 15.43 10.97
N VAL A 401 -21.85 14.67 11.12
CA VAL A 401 -20.50 15.19 10.86
C VAL A 401 -20.29 15.46 9.36
N GLY A 402 -20.68 14.51 8.49
CA GLY A 402 -20.64 14.73 7.04
C GLY A 402 -21.57 15.86 6.58
N GLY A 403 -22.75 15.97 7.21
CA GLY A 403 -23.68 17.07 6.98
C GLY A 403 -23.15 18.43 7.43
N LEU A 404 -22.48 18.51 8.57
CA LEU A 404 -21.86 19.75 9.08
C LEU A 404 -20.66 20.18 8.25
N ILE A 405 -19.81 19.25 7.79
CA ILE A 405 -18.71 19.56 6.86
C ILE A 405 -19.28 20.03 5.51
N GLY A 406 -20.27 19.32 4.96
CA GLY A 406 -20.95 19.73 3.73
C GLY A 406 -21.64 21.10 3.86
N LEU A 407 -22.25 21.38 5.01
CA LEU A 407 -22.86 22.68 5.31
C LEU A 407 -21.80 23.79 5.48
N ALA A 408 -20.67 23.51 6.14
CA ALA A 408 -19.56 24.46 6.25
C ALA A 408 -18.97 24.80 4.87
N CYS A 409 -18.70 23.80 4.03
CA CYS A 409 -18.25 24.01 2.64
C CYS A 409 -19.32 24.68 1.75
N ALA A 410 -20.61 24.60 2.12
CA ALA A 410 -21.68 25.32 1.44
C ALA A 410 -21.82 26.78 1.90
N LEU A 411 -21.56 27.07 3.19
CA LEU A 411 -21.72 28.39 3.81
C LEU A 411 -20.47 29.28 3.70
N LEU A 412 -19.27 28.71 3.61
CA LEU A 412 -18.06 29.47 3.38
C LEU A 412 -18.12 30.21 2.03
N PRO A 413 -17.71 31.49 1.95
CA PRO A 413 -17.62 32.21 0.69
C PRO A 413 -16.57 31.52 -0.20
N GLY A 414 -16.98 31.17 -1.42
CA GLY A 414 -16.09 30.56 -2.40
C GLY A 414 -14.97 31.50 -2.86
N PRO A 415 -13.90 30.96 -3.49
CA PRO A 415 -12.81 31.76 -4.04
C PRO A 415 -13.32 32.88 -4.95
N ALA A 416 -12.80 34.09 -4.76
CA ALA A 416 -13.26 35.24 -5.53
C ALA A 416 -12.98 35.07 -7.05
N PRO A 417 -13.90 35.54 -7.93
CA PRO A 417 -13.64 35.57 -9.36
C PRO A 417 -12.52 36.56 -9.66
N ILE A 418 -11.60 36.17 -10.54
CA ILE A 418 -10.59 37.06 -11.12
C ILE A 418 -11.22 37.76 -12.32
N ALA A 419 -11.07 39.09 -12.39
CA ALA A 419 -11.60 39.89 -13.48
C ALA A 419 -11.05 39.42 -14.83
N PRO A 420 -11.89 39.35 -15.89
CA PRO A 420 -11.42 38.97 -17.21
C PRO A 420 -10.53 40.05 -17.82
N VAL A 421 -9.57 39.64 -18.65
CA VAL A 421 -8.84 40.57 -19.52
C VAL A 421 -9.70 40.93 -20.74
N ALA A 422 -9.51 42.14 -21.28
CA ALA A 422 -10.16 42.53 -22.52
C ALA A 422 -9.66 41.66 -23.68
N ALA A 423 -10.58 41.20 -24.55
CA ALA A 423 -10.23 40.43 -25.74
C ALA A 423 -9.25 41.22 -26.63
N GLY A 424 -8.09 40.63 -26.92
CA GLY A 424 -6.99 41.28 -27.63
C GLY A 424 -5.93 41.95 -26.74
N GLY A 425 -6.20 42.16 -25.45
CA GLY A 425 -5.26 42.78 -24.50
C GLY A 425 -4.07 41.89 -24.10
N VAL A 426 -4.16 40.57 -24.33
CA VAL A 426 -3.07 39.60 -24.18
C VAL A 426 -3.18 38.58 -25.32
N GLY A 427 -2.26 38.61 -26.29
CA GLY A 427 -2.20 37.60 -27.37
C GLY A 427 -3.20 37.78 -28.51
N GLY A 428 -3.67 39.00 -28.80
CA GLY A 428 -4.49 39.28 -29.98
C GLY A 428 -3.70 39.13 -31.28
N ALA A 429 -3.72 37.94 -31.89
CA ALA A 429 -3.12 37.55 -33.18
C ALA A 429 -1.59 37.65 -33.32
N ASP A 430 -0.94 38.65 -32.72
CA ASP A 430 0.50 38.88 -32.88
C ASP A 430 1.33 38.07 -31.87
N GLY A 431 1.98 37.01 -32.35
CA GLY A 431 2.96 36.21 -31.59
C GLY A 431 4.23 36.96 -31.18
N ALA A 432 4.32 38.27 -31.43
CA ALA A 432 5.50 39.11 -31.24
C ALA A 432 5.87 39.40 -29.77
N MET A 433 4.98 39.11 -28.81
CA MET A 433 5.24 39.36 -27.38
C MET A 433 6.00 38.24 -26.65
N TRP A 434 6.06 37.02 -27.21
CA TRP A 434 6.67 35.87 -26.55
C TRP A 434 7.90 35.39 -27.34
N SER A 435 8.98 35.05 -26.64
CA SER A 435 10.16 34.52 -27.32
C SER A 435 9.88 33.13 -27.90
N ALA A 436 10.51 32.79 -29.04
CA ALA A 436 10.37 31.46 -29.64
C ALA A 436 10.78 30.34 -28.66
N ALA A 437 11.76 30.58 -27.78
CA ALA A 437 12.15 29.66 -26.72
C ALA A 437 11.07 29.49 -25.64
N THR A 438 10.34 30.56 -25.30
CA THR A 438 9.19 30.49 -24.39
C THR A 438 8.04 29.68 -25.00
N LEU A 439 7.74 29.90 -26.29
CA LEU A 439 6.68 29.17 -26.99
C LEU A 439 7.03 27.70 -27.21
N GLU A 440 8.28 27.39 -27.55
CA GLU A 440 8.77 26.01 -27.67
C GLU A 440 8.77 25.29 -26.33
N ARG A 441 9.20 25.95 -25.24
CA ARG A 441 9.10 25.40 -23.89
C ARG A 441 7.63 25.15 -23.49
N GLY A 442 6.73 26.06 -23.85
CA GLY A 442 5.29 25.89 -23.63
C GLY A 442 4.70 24.72 -24.43
N ARG A 443 5.14 24.53 -25.68
CA ARG A 443 4.80 23.36 -26.51
C ARG A 443 5.27 22.05 -25.87
N GLN A 444 6.51 22.01 -25.39
CA GLN A 444 7.06 20.85 -24.68
C GLN A 444 6.26 20.52 -23.42
N ILE A 445 5.87 21.53 -22.64
CA ILE A 445 5.04 21.32 -21.44
C ILE A 445 3.61 20.89 -21.80
N ALA A 446 3.02 21.42 -22.88
CA ALA A 446 1.69 21.03 -23.36
C ALA A 446 1.63 19.60 -23.90
N LEU A 447 2.75 19.10 -24.47
CA LEU A 447 2.91 17.69 -24.84
C LEU A 447 3.19 16.82 -23.62
N ALA A 448 4.05 17.27 -22.71
CA ALA A 448 4.41 16.48 -21.52
C ALA A 448 3.21 16.23 -20.61
N GLY A 449 2.25 17.15 -20.52
CA GLY A 449 0.99 16.99 -19.78
C GLY A 449 -0.23 16.77 -20.67
N ASP A 450 -0.06 16.09 -21.80
CA ASP A 450 -1.11 15.52 -22.66
C ASP A 450 -2.33 16.44 -22.95
N CYS A 451 -2.08 17.76 -23.01
CA CYS A 451 -3.15 18.75 -23.02
C CYS A 451 -4.06 18.58 -24.25
N ALA A 452 -3.47 18.30 -25.41
CA ALA A 452 -4.19 18.04 -26.64
C ALA A 452 -4.94 16.69 -26.65
N VAL A 453 -4.50 15.69 -25.86
CA VAL A 453 -5.17 14.40 -25.74
C VAL A 453 -6.48 14.59 -24.97
N CYS A 454 -6.42 15.21 -23.80
CA CYS A 454 -7.60 15.48 -22.97
C CYS A 454 -8.55 16.52 -23.59
N HIS A 455 -8.02 17.62 -24.15
CA HIS A 455 -8.83 18.75 -24.62
C HIS A 455 -9.21 18.68 -26.10
N THR A 456 -9.24 17.49 -26.71
CA THR A 456 -9.72 17.30 -28.09
C THR A 456 -10.73 16.16 -28.15
N ALA A 457 -11.98 16.45 -28.53
CA ALA A 457 -12.97 15.41 -28.81
C ALA A 457 -12.61 14.61 -30.09
N PRO A 458 -13.04 13.35 -30.24
CA PRO A 458 -12.89 12.59 -31.49
C PRO A 458 -13.50 13.34 -32.68
N GLY A 459 -12.71 13.54 -33.75
CA GLY A 459 -13.11 14.37 -34.92
C GLY A 459 -13.24 15.88 -34.64
N GLY A 460 -12.96 16.32 -33.40
CA GLY A 460 -12.99 17.73 -32.99
C GLY A 460 -11.74 18.51 -33.39
N ARG A 461 -11.77 19.82 -33.13
CA ARG A 461 -10.60 20.69 -33.29
C ARG A 461 -9.71 20.60 -32.05
N VAL A 462 -8.40 20.56 -32.26
CA VAL A 462 -7.38 20.49 -31.20
C VAL A 462 -7.63 21.56 -30.12
N ASN A 463 -7.56 21.16 -28.86
CA ASN A 463 -7.74 22.01 -27.67
C ASN A 463 -9.14 22.65 -27.49
N ALA A 464 -10.12 22.35 -28.36
CA ALA A 464 -11.47 22.91 -28.28
C ALA A 464 -12.38 22.25 -27.22
N GLY A 465 -11.90 21.23 -26.51
CA GLY A 465 -12.62 20.47 -25.50
C GLY A 465 -13.67 19.51 -26.06
N GLY A 466 -14.51 18.99 -25.16
CA GLY A 466 -15.64 18.11 -25.50
C GLY A 466 -15.35 16.62 -25.46
N LEU A 467 -14.13 16.18 -25.11
CA LEU A 467 -13.87 14.77 -24.84
C LEU A 467 -14.68 14.32 -23.62
N ALA A 468 -15.29 13.14 -23.72
CA ALA A 468 -16.03 12.50 -22.65
C ALA A 468 -15.09 11.57 -21.85
N LEU A 469 -14.68 12.01 -20.67
CA LEU A 469 -13.92 11.19 -19.72
C LEU A 469 -14.92 10.42 -18.86
N ASP A 470 -15.04 9.10 -19.05
CA ASP A 470 -15.85 8.29 -18.16
C ASP A 470 -15.11 8.01 -16.84
N THR A 471 -15.86 8.02 -15.73
CA THR A 471 -15.30 7.84 -14.38
C THR A 471 -16.25 7.05 -13.49
N PRO A 472 -15.77 6.44 -12.39
CA PRO A 472 -16.65 5.79 -11.39
C PRO A 472 -17.70 6.71 -10.75
N PHE A 473 -17.62 8.02 -10.98
CA PHE A 473 -18.54 9.06 -10.50
C PHE A 473 -19.50 9.58 -11.59
N GLY A 474 -19.37 9.09 -12.82
CA GLY A 474 -20.07 9.56 -14.02
C GLY A 474 -19.18 10.37 -14.96
N THR A 475 -19.69 10.65 -16.16
CA THR A 475 -18.93 11.26 -17.25
C THR A 475 -18.62 12.74 -17.03
N ILE A 476 -17.35 13.12 -17.22
CA ILE A 476 -16.84 14.50 -17.15
C ILE A 476 -16.41 14.93 -18.56
N TYR A 477 -16.85 16.11 -18.99
CA TYR A 477 -16.45 16.69 -20.28
C TYR A 477 -15.30 17.67 -20.13
N THR A 478 -14.32 17.61 -21.03
CA THR A 478 -13.16 18.52 -21.01
C THR A 478 -13.50 19.89 -21.62
N THR A 479 -12.86 20.95 -21.08
CA THR A 479 -13.13 22.34 -21.45
C THR A 479 -12.38 22.77 -22.71
N ASN A 480 -12.83 23.84 -23.37
CA ASN A 480 -12.06 24.51 -24.40
C ASN A 480 -10.90 25.29 -23.75
N ILE A 481 -9.67 25.09 -24.23
CA ILE A 481 -8.45 25.76 -23.75
C ILE A 481 -7.73 26.55 -24.85
N THR A 482 -8.41 26.82 -25.97
CA THR A 482 -7.94 27.77 -26.99
C THR A 482 -8.12 29.22 -26.52
N PRO A 483 -7.43 30.22 -27.10
CA PRO A 483 -7.58 31.63 -26.73
C PRO A 483 -8.86 32.28 -27.26
N ASP A 484 -9.93 31.51 -27.51
CA ASP A 484 -11.25 32.08 -27.76
C ASP A 484 -11.77 32.82 -26.51
N PRO A 485 -12.19 34.10 -26.62
CA PRO A 485 -12.52 34.92 -25.46
C PRO A 485 -13.92 34.66 -24.88
N GLU A 486 -14.82 34.01 -25.62
CA GLU A 486 -16.19 33.72 -25.18
C GLU A 486 -16.33 32.31 -24.57
N THR A 487 -15.62 31.34 -25.13
CA THR A 487 -15.82 29.91 -24.86
C THR A 487 -14.57 29.17 -24.40
N GLY A 488 -13.38 29.72 -24.63
CA GLY A 488 -12.09 29.19 -24.20
C GLY A 488 -11.46 29.99 -23.05
N ILE A 489 -10.13 30.11 -23.07
CA ILE A 489 -9.35 30.83 -22.05
C ILE A 489 -8.91 32.25 -22.46
N GLY A 490 -9.35 32.76 -23.62
CA GLY A 490 -8.88 34.04 -24.18
C GLY A 490 -9.12 35.28 -23.30
N ALA A 491 -10.04 35.20 -22.33
CA ALA A 491 -10.35 36.25 -21.36
C ALA A 491 -9.73 36.02 -19.97
N TRP A 492 -8.82 35.06 -19.81
CA TRP A 492 -8.18 34.74 -18.52
C TRP A 492 -6.88 35.53 -18.33
N THR A 493 -6.55 35.90 -17.10
CA THR A 493 -5.18 36.35 -16.76
C THR A 493 -4.27 35.13 -16.60
N TYR A 494 -2.95 35.34 -16.70
CA TYR A 494 -1.98 34.34 -16.26
C TYR A 494 -2.21 33.91 -14.80
N SER A 495 -2.57 34.82 -13.90
CA SER A 495 -2.89 34.49 -12.50
C SER A 495 -4.12 33.59 -12.34
N ALA A 496 -5.14 33.72 -13.20
CA ALA A 496 -6.30 32.83 -13.21
C ALA A 496 -5.97 31.46 -13.81
N PHE A 497 -5.09 31.42 -14.82
CA PHE A 497 -4.57 30.17 -15.38
C PHE A 497 -3.72 29.41 -14.35
N ALA A 498 -2.74 30.08 -13.73
CA ALA A 498 -1.90 29.53 -12.68
C ALA A 498 -2.73 29.05 -11.47
N ARG A 499 -3.76 29.79 -11.05
CA ARG A 499 -4.69 29.36 -9.98
C ARG A 499 -5.45 28.08 -10.36
N ALA A 500 -5.92 27.96 -11.60
CA ALA A 500 -6.56 26.73 -12.05
C ALA A 500 -5.58 25.55 -12.06
N MET A 501 -4.38 25.73 -12.63
CA MET A 501 -3.33 24.70 -12.70
C MET A 501 -2.80 24.28 -11.32
N ARG A 502 -2.66 25.21 -10.37
CA ARG A 502 -2.09 24.94 -9.03
C ARG A 502 -3.10 24.54 -7.96
N GLU A 503 -4.29 25.13 -7.96
CA GLU A 503 -5.27 24.99 -6.85
C GLU A 503 -6.57 24.29 -7.28
N GLY A 504 -6.76 24.07 -8.59
CA GLY A 504 -8.01 23.54 -9.13
C GLY A 504 -9.16 24.54 -9.10
N ILE A 505 -8.89 25.85 -9.14
CA ILE A 505 -9.92 26.90 -9.05
C ILE A 505 -9.90 27.78 -10.32
N ALA A 506 -10.96 27.66 -11.13
CA ALA A 506 -11.12 28.41 -12.38
C ALA A 506 -11.21 29.94 -12.17
N ARG A 507 -11.10 30.71 -13.26
CA ARG A 507 -11.16 32.19 -13.24
C ARG A 507 -12.39 32.74 -12.50
N ASP A 508 -13.54 32.11 -12.64
CA ASP A 508 -14.81 32.51 -12.02
C ASP A 508 -14.96 32.15 -10.53
N GLY A 509 -14.00 31.40 -9.95
CA GLY A 509 -14.07 30.87 -8.59
C GLY A 509 -14.65 29.46 -8.48
N THR A 510 -15.07 28.85 -9.60
CA THR A 510 -15.57 27.48 -9.62
C THR A 510 -14.43 26.48 -9.42
N HIS A 511 -14.60 25.58 -8.44
CA HIS A 511 -13.67 24.45 -8.26
C HIS A 511 -13.81 23.46 -9.43
N LEU A 512 -12.66 23.02 -9.95
CA LEU A 512 -12.52 22.02 -11.00
C LEU A 512 -12.51 20.62 -10.37
N TYR A 513 -13.08 19.62 -11.05
CA TYR A 513 -12.97 18.24 -10.57
C TYR A 513 -11.53 17.73 -10.77
N PRO A 514 -10.99 16.89 -9.86
CA PRO A 514 -9.62 16.36 -9.94
C PRO A 514 -9.36 15.37 -11.08
N ALA A 515 -10.31 15.19 -12.01
CA ALA A 515 -10.06 14.63 -13.33
C ALA A 515 -9.24 15.60 -14.22
N PHE A 516 -9.23 16.89 -13.89
CA PHE A 516 -8.17 17.82 -14.30
C PHE A 516 -7.03 17.70 -13.26
N PRO A 517 -5.80 17.29 -13.63
CA PRO A 517 -4.79 16.85 -12.67
C PRO A 517 -4.02 18.00 -12.00
N TYR A 518 -4.74 18.99 -11.45
CA TYR A 518 -4.14 20.13 -10.71
C TYR A 518 -3.36 19.70 -9.47
N THR A 519 -3.60 18.50 -8.93
CA THR A 519 -2.79 17.87 -7.88
C THR A 519 -1.35 17.57 -8.31
N ALA A 520 -1.14 17.26 -9.59
CA ALA A 520 0.17 17.08 -10.20
C ALA A 520 0.73 18.42 -10.71
N PHE A 521 -0.07 19.17 -11.48
CA PHE A 521 0.34 20.46 -12.03
C PHE A 521 0.73 21.52 -10.97
N ALA A 522 0.24 21.40 -9.72
CA ALA A 522 0.74 22.15 -8.57
C ALA A 522 2.27 22.12 -8.42
N ARG A 523 2.92 21.01 -8.78
CA ARG A 523 4.38 20.82 -8.72
C ARG A 523 5.15 21.64 -9.76
N MET A 524 4.49 22.10 -10.83
CA MET A 524 5.16 22.77 -11.96
C MET A 524 5.85 24.07 -11.53
N SER A 525 6.98 24.38 -12.17
CA SER A 525 7.70 25.63 -11.98
C SER A 525 6.92 26.81 -12.56
N GLU A 526 7.12 28.00 -12.00
CA GLU A 526 6.43 29.22 -12.46
C GLU A 526 6.80 29.57 -13.91
N ALA A 527 8.05 29.30 -14.32
CA ALA A 527 8.50 29.47 -15.70
C ALA A 527 7.78 28.50 -16.66
N ASP A 528 7.53 27.25 -16.26
CA ASP A 528 6.84 26.26 -17.11
C ASP A 528 5.34 26.54 -17.22
N LEU A 529 4.68 27.03 -16.16
CA LEU A 529 3.28 27.48 -16.24
C LEU A 529 3.14 28.73 -17.12
N LEU A 530 4.05 29.71 -17.01
CA LEU A 530 4.04 30.90 -17.85
C LEU A 530 4.34 30.56 -19.32
N ALA A 531 5.27 29.64 -19.58
CA ALA A 531 5.55 29.15 -20.93
C ALA A 531 4.35 28.41 -21.54
N LEU A 532 3.71 27.51 -20.77
CA LEU A 532 2.48 26.82 -21.19
C LEU A 532 1.35 27.81 -21.50
N TYR A 533 1.12 28.80 -20.63
CA TYR A 533 0.14 29.87 -20.87
C TYR A 533 0.44 30.64 -22.15
N ALA A 534 1.70 31.06 -22.37
CA ALA A 534 2.11 31.77 -23.58
C ALA A 534 1.90 30.93 -24.85
N TYR A 535 2.20 29.63 -24.80
CA TYR A 535 1.96 28.71 -25.91
C TYR A 535 0.46 28.50 -26.18
N LEU A 536 -0.36 28.24 -25.17
CA LEU A 536 -1.81 28.08 -25.34
C LEU A 536 -2.45 29.38 -25.88
N MET A 537 -2.04 30.54 -25.37
CA MET A 537 -2.53 31.85 -25.80
C MET A 537 -2.05 32.28 -27.20
N SER A 538 -1.10 31.56 -27.80
CA SER A 538 -0.68 31.76 -29.20
C SER A 538 -1.24 30.71 -30.17
N GLN A 539 -2.09 29.77 -29.72
CA GLN A 539 -2.74 28.80 -30.61
C GLN A 539 -3.93 29.43 -31.35
N PRO A 540 -4.39 28.85 -32.47
CA PRO A 540 -5.60 29.31 -33.15
C PRO A 540 -6.82 29.25 -32.21
N ALA A 541 -7.49 30.39 -32.01
CA ALA A 541 -8.75 30.45 -31.27
C ALA A 541 -9.84 29.59 -31.95
N VAL A 542 -10.60 28.82 -31.15
CA VAL A 542 -11.72 28.02 -31.64
C VAL A 542 -12.94 28.32 -30.78
N LYS A 543 -13.94 28.98 -31.37
CA LYS A 543 -15.23 29.21 -30.72
C LYS A 543 -16.04 27.91 -30.66
N HIS A 544 -16.03 27.27 -29.50
CA HIS A 544 -16.70 26.00 -29.24
C HIS A 544 -17.06 25.88 -27.76
N THR A 545 -18.30 25.52 -27.45
CA THR A 545 -18.79 25.30 -26.08
C THR A 545 -19.00 23.79 -25.86
N PRO A 546 -18.10 23.11 -25.13
CA PRO A 546 -18.26 21.70 -24.78
C PRO A 546 -19.58 21.40 -24.03
N PRO A 547 -20.05 20.14 -24.07
CA PRO A 547 -21.14 19.69 -23.21
C PRO A 547 -20.81 19.94 -21.73
N LYS A 548 -21.81 20.32 -20.93
CA LYS A 548 -21.63 20.50 -19.49
C LYS A 548 -21.67 19.15 -18.78
N THR A 549 -20.64 18.85 -17.99
CA THR A 549 -20.59 17.73 -17.02
C THR A 549 -21.84 17.73 -16.14
N LYS A 550 -22.48 16.55 -16.01
CA LYS A 550 -23.68 16.31 -15.18
C LYS A 550 -23.47 15.07 -14.33
N LEU A 551 -22.77 15.23 -13.20
CA LEU A 551 -22.64 14.15 -12.21
C LEU A 551 -23.96 14.00 -11.41
N PRO A 552 -24.24 12.84 -10.78
CA PRO A 552 -25.38 12.69 -9.90
C PRO A 552 -25.19 13.47 -8.59
N PHE A 553 -26.27 13.99 -8.01
CA PHE A 553 -26.23 14.61 -6.68
C PHE A 553 -25.72 13.61 -5.62
N PRO A 554 -24.79 14.00 -4.71
CA PRO A 554 -24.30 15.37 -4.47
C PRO A 554 -23.03 15.78 -5.24
N LEU A 555 -22.53 14.93 -6.15
CA LEU A 555 -21.24 15.14 -6.84
C LEU A 555 -21.28 16.27 -7.87
N ASP A 556 -22.47 16.72 -8.28
CA ASP A 556 -22.67 17.94 -9.07
C ASP A 556 -22.29 19.23 -8.30
N GLN A 557 -22.31 19.20 -6.96
CA GLN A 557 -22.01 20.35 -6.11
C GLN A 557 -20.52 20.64 -6.04
N ARG A 558 -20.00 21.44 -6.99
CA ARG A 558 -18.57 21.84 -7.08
C ARG A 558 -17.96 22.34 -5.76
N ARG A 559 -18.73 22.94 -4.85
CA ARG A 559 -18.24 23.38 -3.52
C ARG A 559 -17.71 22.24 -2.65
N LEU A 560 -18.18 21.00 -2.83
CA LEU A 560 -17.67 19.84 -2.09
C LEU A 560 -16.22 19.50 -2.44
N VAL A 561 -15.74 19.92 -3.62
CA VAL A 561 -14.32 19.77 -4.00
C VAL A 561 -13.40 20.62 -3.11
N ALA A 562 -13.89 21.68 -2.46
CA ALA A 562 -13.10 22.42 -1.47
C ALA A 562 -12.70 21.53 -0.27
N GLY A 563 -13.64 20.70 0.22
CA GLY A 563 -13.37 19.72 1.27
C GLY A 563 -12.50 18.56 0.80
N TRP A 564 -12.62 18.15 -0.47
CA TRP A 564 -11.72 17.18 -1.10
C TRP A 564 -10.28 17.71 -1.20
N ASN A 565 -10.12 18.97 -1.64
CA ASN A 565 -8.82 19.63 -1.71
C ASN A 565 -8.16 19.72 -0.33
N TRP A 566 -8.92 20.09 0.71
CA TRP A 566 -8.39 20.13 2.08
C TRP A 566 -7.88 18.76 2.60
N LEU A 567 -8.42 17.65 2.09
CA LEU A 567 -7.99 16.29 2.45
C LEU A 567 -6.85 15.74 1.59
N PHE A 568 -6.80 16.07 0.29
CA PHE A 568 -6.01 15.34 -0.71
C PHE A 568 -5.15 16.19 -1.64
N HIS A 569 -5.24 17.51 -1.57
CA HIS A 569 -4.50 18.41 -2.44
C HIS A 569 -3.37 19.16 -1.69
N ASP A 570 -2.21 19.23 -2.33
CA ASP A 570 -1.05 19.99 -1.86
C ASP A 570 -0.60 20.92 -2.99
N ALA A 571 -0.82 22.22 -2.83
CA ALA A 571 -0.55 23.25 -3.82
C ALA A 571 0.95 23.61 -3.98
N ARG A 572 1.85 23.00 -3.20
CA ARG A 572 3.28 23.39 -3.19
C ARG A 572 4.00 23.04 -4.50
N PRO A 573 4.79 23.97 -5.09
CA PRO A 573 5.71 23.65 -6.18
C PRO A 573 6.71 22.54 -5.82
N PHE A 574 7.27 21.90 -6.83
CA PHE A 574 8.33 20.90 -6.64
C PHE A 574 9.57 21.52 -5.98
N ALA A 575 10.06 20.87 -4.92
CA ALA A 575 11.34 21.18 -4.28
C ALA A 575 12.33 20.04 -4.61
N PRO A 576 13.49 20.33 -5.26
CA PRO A 576 14.52 19.32 -5.49
C PRO A 576 15.05 18.72 -4.19
N ALA A 577 15.23 17.41 -4.16
CA ALA A 577 15.86 16.70 -3.05
C ALA A 577 17.39 16.90 -3.11
N PRO A 578 18.03 17.45 -2.06
CA PRO A 578 19.46 17.84 -2.09
C PRO A 578 20.42 16.64 -2.05
N ASP A 579 19.94 15.47 -1.64
CA ASP A 579 20.64 14.18 -1.66
C ASP A 579 20.62 13.49 -3.05
N ARG A 580 19.95 14.09 -4.05
CA ARG A 580 19.68 13.46 -5.35
C ARG A 580 20.29 14.22 -6.53
N SER A 581 20.63 13.46 -7.58
CA SER A 581 21.20 14.02 -8.80
C SER A 581 20.24 14.99 -9.49
N ALA A 582 20.79 15.91 -10.29
CA ALA A 582 19.97 16.82 -11.10
C ALA A 582 19.06 16.06 -12.08
N MET A 583 19.52 14.92 -12.60
CA MET A 583 18.76 14.04 -13.50
C MET A 583 17.58 13.38 -12.78
N TRP A 584 17.80 12.84 -11.57
CA TRP A 584 16.75 12.26 -10.74
C TRP A 584 15.69 13.31 -10.36
N ASN A 585 16.14 14.50 -9.98
CA ASN A 585 15.24 15.62 -9.65
C ASN A 585 14.45 16.11 -10.88
N ARG A 586 15.06 16.18 -12.07
CA ARG A 586 14.35 16.50 -13.32
C ARG A 586 13.33 15.42 -13.68
N GLY A 587 13.67 14.15 -13.50
CA GLY A 587 12.78 13.03 -13.73
C GLY A 587 11.57 13.05 -12.80
N LYS A 588 11.79 13.23 -11.49
CA LYS A 588 10.70 13.34 -10.52
C LYS A 588 9.80 14.56 -10.79
N TYR A 589 10.39 15.71 -11.14
CA TYR A 589 9.65 16.90 -11.54
C TYR A 589 8.71 16.64 -12.74
N LEU A 590 9.19 15.89 -13.74
CA LEU A 590 8.38 15.55 -14.91
C LEU A 590 7.28 14.55 -14.57
N VAL A 591 7.58 13.52 -13.77
CA VAL A 591 6.65 12.43 -13.41
C VAL A 591 5.57 12.87 -12.41
N ASP A 592 5.91 13.64 -11.38
CA ASP A 592 4.95 14.20 -10.41
C ASP A 592 4.21 15.44 -10.94
N GLY A 593 4.81 16.14 -11.91
CA GLY A 593 4.38 17.47 -12.36
C GLY A 593 3.63 17.41 -13.68
N ALA A 594 4.29 17.81 -14.76
CA ALA A 594 3.67 17.93 -16.08
C ALA A 594 3.12 16.58 -16.59
N GLY A 595 3.91 15.51 -16.54
CA GLY A 595 3.52 14.18 -17.05
C GLY A 595 2.67 13.34 -16.11
N HIS A 596 2.35 13.85 -14.92
CA HIS A 596 1.30 13.37 -14.02
C HIS A 596 1.14 11.84 -13.94
N CYS A 597 2.22 11.05 -13.95
CA CYS A 597 2.11 9.61 -14.28
C CYS A 597 1.32 8.83 -13.21
N GLY A 598 1.31 9.33 -11.97
CA GLY A 598 0.47 8.83 -10.90
C GLY A 598 -1.03 8.87 -11.21
N ALA A 599 -1.48 9.78 -12.08
CA ALA A 599 -2.89 9.92 -12.42
C ALA A 599 -3.51 8.63 -12.99
N CYS A 600 -2.71 7.86 -13.73
CA CYS A 600 -3.08 6.56 -14.29
C CYS A 600 -2.41 5.38 -13.56
N HIS A 601 -1.14 5.53 -13.15
CA HIS A 601 -0.32 4.45 -12.59
C HIS A 601 -0.33 4.36 -11.05
N THR A 602 -1.18 5.10 -10.34
CA THR A 602 -1.37 4.98 -8.88
C THR A 602 -2.82 4.62 -8.56
N PRO A 603 -3.09 3.63 -7.68
CA PRO A 603 -4.45 3.18 -7.43
C PRO A 603 -5.18 4.19 -6.53
N ARG A 604 -6.38 4.60 -6.94
CA ARG A 604 -7.18 5.61 -6.23
C ARG A 604 -7.93 5.01 -5.01
N ASN A 605 -8.32 5.88 -4.09
CA ASN A 605 -9.20 5.57 -2.96
C ASN A 605 -10.69 5.74 -3.36
N ALA A 606 -11.62 5.42 -2.44
CA ALA A 606 -13.06 5.49 -2.71
C ALA A 606 -13.60 6.91 -2.98
N LEU A 607 -12.80 7.96 -2.71
CA LEU A 607 -13.10 9.36 -3.02
C LEU A 607 -12.35 9.86 -4.26
N GLY A 608 -11.73 8.96 -5.04
CA GLY A 608 -11.03 9.29 -6.29
C GLY A 608 -9.62 9.88 -6.12
N ALA A 609 -9.12 10.08 -4.90
CA ALA A 609 -7.76 10.56 -4.67
C ALA A 609 -6.73 9.44 -4.80
N GLU A 610 -5.55 9.75 -5.35
CA GLU A 610 -4.41 8.83 -5.44
C GLU A 610 -3.91 8.41 -4.04
N LYS A 611 -3.50 7.14 -3.90
CA LYS A 611 -2.91 6.63 -2.66
C LYS A 611 -1.40 6.90 -2.65
N GLY A 612 -0.91 7.56 -1.61
CA GLY A 612 0.53 7.74 -1.36
C GLY A 612 1.20 6.50 -0.77
N GLY A 613 2.46 6.64 -0.36
CA GLY A 613 3.27 5.54 0.17
C GLY A 613 3.57 4.49 -0.91
N LEU A 614 3.61 3.21 -0.55
CA LEU A 614 3.89 2.10 -1.50
C LEU A 614 2.85 1.91 -2.62
N ALA A 615 1.73 2.63 -2.57
CA ALA A 615 0.77 2.64 -3.67
C ALA A 615 1.21 3.55 -4.83
N TYR A 616 2.10 4.52 -4.59
CA TYR A 616 2.60 5.43 -5.62
C TYR A 616 3.31 4.66 -6.74
N LEU A 617 2.83 4.85 -7.98
CA LEU A 617 3.29 4.22 -9.21
C LEU A 617 3.22 2.66 -9.26
N SER A 618 2.45 2.02 -8.37
CA SER A 618 2.29 0.55 -8.34
C SER A 618 1.23 -0.02 -9.30
N GLY A 619 0.67 0.81 -10.17
CA GLY A 619 -0.33 0.47 -11.17
C GLY A 619 -1.70 1.11 -10.87
N GLY A 620 -2.63 1.02 -11.82
CA GLY A 620 -3.93 1.66 -11.67
C GLY A 620 -4.91 1.31 -12.78
N VAL A 621 -5.96 2.14 -12.93
CA VAL A 621 -6.98 1.99 -13.97
C VAL A 621 -7.32 3.38 -14.52
N ALA A 622 -7.28 3.52 -15.84
CA ALA A 622 -7.65 4.72 -16.57
C ALA A 622 -8.41 4.31 -17.85
N GLU A 623 -9.53 4.98 -18.16
CA GLU A 623 -10.32 4.76 -19.40
C GLU A 623 -10.73 3.28 -19.64
N GLY A 624 -10.90 2.50 -18.57
CA GLY A 624 -11.22 1.06 -18.66
C GLY A 624 -10.03 0.14 -18.97
N TRP A 625 -8.81 0.68 -19.05
CA TRP A 625 -7.55 -0.05 -19.17
C TRP A 625 -6.85 -0.20 -17.82
N THR A 626 -6.20 -1.35 -17.59
CA THR A 626 -5.39 -1.59 -16.39
C THR A 626 -3.97 -1.09 -16.63
N ALA A 627 -3.63 0.07 -16.10
CA ALA A 627 -2.29 0.64 -16.18
C ALA A 627 -1.30 -0.22 -15.36
N PRO A 628 -0.20 -0.71 -15.97
CA PRO A 628 0.77 -1.55 -15.27
C PRO A 628 1.52 -0.77 -14.18
N SER A 629 2.12 -1.47 -13.23
CA SER A 629 3.07 -0.88 -12.28
C SER A 629 4.28 -0.31 -13.03
N LEU A 630 4.72 0.90 -12.67
CA LEU A 630 6.00 1.46 -13.12
C LEU A 630 7.14 1.12 -12.14
N VAL A 631 6.83 0.67 -10.93
CA VAL A 631 7.79 0.04 -10.00
C VAL A 631 7.79 -1.48 -10.17
N ALA A 632 8.84 -2.17 -9.68
CA ALA A 632 9.01 -3.61 -9.81
C ALA A 632 7.75 -4.41 -9.41
N SER A 633 7.27 -5.27 -10.32
CA SER A 633 6.03 -6.04 -10.14
C SER A 633 6.06 -7.38 -10.88
N LYS A 634 5.50 -8.42 -10.25
CA LYS A 634 5.36 -9.79 -10.79
C LYS A 634 4.47 -9.87 -12.05
N ALA A 635 3.72 -8.82 -12.36
CA ALA A 635 2.92 -8.74 -13.59
C ALA A 635 3.77 -8.51 -14.85
N SER A 636 4.97 -7.93 -14.73
CA SER A 636 5.90 -7.76 -15.84
C SER A 636 6.61 -9.10 -16.13
N PRO A 637 6.56 -9.65 -17.36
CA PRO A 637 7.18 -10.96 -17.67
C PRO A 637 8.71 -10.96 -17.56
N VAL A 638 9.30 -9.76 -17.70
CA VAL A 638 10.73 -9.47 -17.58
C VAL A 638 10.85 -8.20 -16.72
N PRO A 639 11.86 -8.07 -15.83
CA PRO A 639 12.09 -6.81 -15.12
C PRO A 639 12.54 -5.69 -16.08
N TRP A 640 12.10 -4.46 -15.82
CA TRP A 640 12.49 -3.30 -16.62
C TRP A 640 13.92 -2.84 -16.29
N THR A 641 14.66 -2.42 -17.31
CA THR A 641 15.92 -1.67 -17.17
C THR A 641 15.71 -0.19 -17.54
N GLU A 642 16.62 0.69 -17.14
CA GLU A 642 16.53 2.12 -17.47
C GLU A 642 16.53 2.36 -18.99
N ASP A 643 17.38 1.66 -19.74
CA ASP A 643 17.42 1.75 -21.22
C ASP A 643 16.15 1.18 -21.86
N ALA A 644 15.63 0.03 -21.40
CA ALA A 644 14.40 -0.55 -21.95
C ALA A 644 13.17 0.34 -21.69
N LEU A 645 13.15 1.05 -20.56
CA LEU A 645 12.13 2.06 -20.26
C LEU A 645 12.33 3.33 -21.09
N TYR A 646 13.57 3.79 -21.29
CA TYR A 646 13.88 4.91 -22.17
C TYR A 646 13.42 4.62 -23.61
N ASP A 647 13.79 3.48 -24.19
CA ASP A 647 13.40 3.08 -25.55
C ASP A 647 11.88 3.04 -25.72
N TYR A 648 11.18 2.47 -24.75
CA TYR A 648 9.71 2.43 -24.74
C TYR A 648 9.08 3.83 -24.72
N LEU A 649 9.54 4.70 -23.82
CA LEU A 649 9.03 6.09 -23.71
C LEU A 649 9.51 7.00 -24.85
N ARG A 650 10.58 6.64 -25.55
CA ARG A 650 11.17 7.40 -26.66
C ARG A 650 10.58 7.03 -28.02
N THR A 651 10.15 5.78 -28.21
CA THR A 651 9.77 5.22 -29.52
C THR A 651 8.38 4.57 -29.56
N GLY A 652 7.85 4.17 -28.41
CA GLY A 652 6.65 3.32 -28.29
C GLY A 652 6.93 1.82 -28.36
N PHE A 653 8.19 1.39 -28.33
CA PHE A 653 8.57 -0.02 -28.32
C PHE A 653 9.76 -0.31 -27.39
N SER A 654 9.70 -1.46 -26.72
CA SER A 654 10.87 -2.12 -26.14
C SER A 654 10.88 -3.58 -26.55
N ALA A 655 12.04 -4.11 -26.95
CA ALA A 655 12.20 -5.51 -27.30
C ALA A 655 11.87 -6.47 -26.13
N GLN A 656 11.98 -6.01 -24.88
CA GLN A 656 11.74 -6.77 -23.66
C GLN A 656 10.30 -6.66 -23.13
N HIS A 657 9.50 -5.70 -23.60
CA HIS A 657 8.18 -5.37 -23.01
C HIS A 657 7.04 -5.14 -24.01
N GLY A 658 7.33 -5.02 -25.32
CA GLY A 658 6.31 -4.83 -26.37
C GLY A 658 6.07 -3.36 -26.75
N VAL A 659 4.84 -3.07 -27.21
CA VAL A 659 4.44 -1.81 -27.86
C VAL A 659 3.47 -1.01 -26.98
N ALA A 660 3.57 0.32 -27.02
CA ALA A 660 2.61 1.23 -26.40
C ALA A 660 1.26 1.23 -27.16
N ALA A 661 0.18 0.91 -26.44
CA ALA A 661 -1.18 0.78 -26.98
C ALA A 661 -2.22 1.43 -26.05
N GLY A 662 -3.45 1.61 -26.54
CA GLY A 662 -4.52 2.26 -25.78
C GLY A 662 -4.15 3.69 -25.36
N PRO A 663 -4.55 4.15 -24.16
CA PRO A 663 -4.25 5.49 -23.66
C PRO A 663 -2.76 5.82 -23.60
N MET A 664 -1.86 4.83 -23.51
CA MET A 664 -0.41 5.08 -23.46
C MET A 664 0.20 5.45 -24.83
N ALA A 665 -0.48 5.12 -25.95
CA ALA A 665 0.03 5.43 -27.28
C ALA A 665 0.17 6.95 -27.55
N PRO A 666 -0.85 7.81 -27.30
CA PRO A 666 -0.69 9.26 -27.46
C PRO A 666 0.29 9.86 -26.46
N VAL A 667 0.36 9.36 -25.21
CA VAL A 667 1.33 9.80 -24.19
C VAL A 667 2.76 9.61 -24.71
N VAL A 668 3.07 8.43 -25.24
CA VAL A 668 4.40 8.18 -25.82
C VAL A 668 4.64 9.00 -27.10
N ALA A 669 3.61 9.27 -27.91
CA ALA A 669 3.75 10.19 -29.05
C ALA A 669 4.14 11.62 -28.60
N GLY A 670 3.58 12.08 -27.47
CA GLY A 670 3.97 13.34 -26.81
C GLY A 670 5.41 13.32 -26.30
N LEU A 671 5.78 12.29 -25.52
CA LEU A 671 7.14 12.11 -24.97
C LEU A 671 8.20 11.98 -26.08
N ALA A 672 7.90 11.30 -27.18
CA ALA A 672 8.78 11.14 -28.32
C ALA A 672 9.10 12.45 -29.08
N ALA A 673 8.39 13.54 -28.78
CA ALA A 673 8.61 14.88 -29.31
C ALA A 673 9.20 15.88 -28.29
N LEU A 674 9.62 15.38 -27.11
CA LEU A 674 10.38 16.12 -26.09
C LEU A 674 11.90 15.97 -26.29
N PRO A 675 12.73 16.80 -25.62
CA PRO A 675 14.17 16.59 -25.58
C PRO A 675 14.54 15.23 -24.98
N GLU A 676 15.52 14.54 -25.58
CA GLU A 676 16.01 13.23 -25.10
C GLU A 676 16.40 13.24 -23.63
N SER A 677 16.99 14.35 -23.14
CA SER A 677 17.35 14.53 -21.73
C SER A 677 16.17 14.41 -20.77
N ASP A 678 14.97 14.82 -21.19
CA ASP A 678 13.76 14.76 -20.36
C ASP A 678 13.17 13.34 -20.33
N VAL A 679 13.15 12.64 -21.47
CA VAL A 679 12.74 11.23 -21.54
C VAL A 679 13.73 10.33 -20.78
N ARG A 680 15.04 10.59 -20.91
CA ARG A 680 16.08 9.95 -20.10
C ARG A 680 15.90 10.23 -18.60
N ALA A 681 15.60 11.46 -18.21
CA ALA A 681 15.37 11.81 -16.81
C ALA A 681 14.13 11.09 -16.22
N ILE A 682 13.03 11.01 -16.98
CA ILE A 682 11.83 10.24 -16.60
C ILE A 682 12.20 8.76 -16.39
N ALA A 683 12.86 8.13 -17.37
CA ALA A 683 13.27 6.73 -17.28
C ALA A 683 14.18 6.47 -16.07
N HIS A 684 15.18 7.31 -15.84
CA HIS A 684 16.09 7.23 -14.70
C HIS A 684 15.38 7.35 -13.35
N TYR A 685 14.46 8.32 -13.22
CA TYR A 685 13.69 8.47 -11.99
C TYR A 685 12.81 7.24 -11.72
N VAL A 686 12.05 6.77 -12.71
CA VAL A 686 11.17 5.60 -12.56
C VAL A 686 11.97 4.32 -12.28
N ALA A 687 13.07 4.09 -12.99
CA ALA A 687 13.95 2.95 -12.75
C ALA A 687 14.53 2.96 -11.32
N SER A 688 14.86 4.14 -10.77
CA SER A 688 15.37 4.28 -9.40
C SER A 688 14.36 3.93 -8.28
N LEU A 689 13.08 3.75 -8.61
CA LEU A 689 12.04 3.27 -7.69
C LEU A 689 12.00 1.75 -7.57
N SER A 690 12.84 1.04 -8.33
CA SER A 690 12.94 -0.42 -8.36
C SER A 690 14.35 -0.87 -7.97
N PRO A 691 14.54 -2.12 -7.52
CA PRO A 691 15.87 -2.73 -7.46
C PRO A 691 16.56 -2.64 -8.83
N HIS A 692 17.84 -2.30 -8.86
CA HIS A 692 18.60 -2.23 -10.12
C HIS A 692 18.71 -3.61 -10.77
N VAL A 693 18.47 -3.67 -12.09
CA VAL A 693 18.54 -4.90 -12.89
C VAL A 693 19.58 -4.73 -13.98
N ASP A 694 20.53 -5.67 -14.02
CA ASP A 694 21.52 -5.78 -15.08
C ASP A 694 20.88 -6.14 -16.43
N ALA A 695 21.38 -5.51 -17.50
CA ALA A 695 20.87 -5.69 -18.86
C ALA A 695 21.08 -7.11 -19.41
N MET A 696 22.16 -7.81 -19.05
CA MET A 696 22.36 -9.20 -19.46
C MET A 696 21.35 -10.14 -18.80
N THR A 697 21.05 -9.89 -17.52
CA THR A 697 20.06 -10.63 -16.73
C THR A 697 18.64 -10.43 -17.28
N ALA A 698 18.26 -9.19 -17.60
CA ALA A 698 16.99 -8.88 -18.25
C ALA A 698 16.88 -9.52 -19.66
N ALA A 699 17.93 -9.42 -20.49
CA ALA A 699 17.96 -10.05 -21.80
C ALA A 699 17.88 -11.58 -21.74
N ALA A 700 18.57 -12.21 -20.78
CA ALA A 700 18.53 -13.65 -20.56
C ALA A 700 17.14 -14.12 -20.07
N ALA A 701 16.45 -13.30 -19.25
CA ALA A 701 15.06 -13.55 -18.87
C ALA A 701 14.11 -13.43 -20.08
N ALA A 702 14.24 -12.37 -20.88
CA ALA A 702 13.47 -12.19 -22.12
C ALA A 702 13.67 -13.37 -23.10
N ALA A 703 14.91 -13.82 -23.30
CA ALA A 703 15.22 -14.96 -24.16
C ALA A 703 14.71 -16.32 -23.62
N ARG A 704 14.34 -16.44 -22.34
CA ARG A 704 13.59 -17.60 -21.82
C ARG A 704 12.10 -17.42 -22.06
N GLN A 705 11.57 -16.27 -21.68
CA GLN A 705 10.14 -15.95 -21.70
C GLN A 705 9.56 -15.84 -23.12
N ALA A 706 10.32 -15.34 -24.09
CA ALA A 706 9.91 -15.23 -25.49
C ALA A 706 9.57 -16.58 -26.15
N ARG A 707 10.34 -17.63 -25.82
CA ARG A 707 10.10 -19.01 -26.30
C ARG A 707 8.77 -19.57 -25.77
N GLY A 708 8.36 -19.16 -24.57
CA GLY A 708 7.11 -19.55 -23.92
C GLY A 708 6.96 -21.05 -23.64
N ALA A 709 5.72 -21.51 -23.50
CA ALA A 709 5.38 -22.89 -23.15
C ALA A 709 5.61 -23.91 -24.28
N GLU A 710 5.97 -25.14 -23.91
CA GLU A 710 5.99 -26.28 -24.83
C GLU A 710 4.59 -26.66 -25.33
N ALA A 711 4.52 -27.34 -26.48
CA ALA A 711 3.26 -27.72 -27.12
C ALA A 711 2.30 -28.51 -26.20
N ALA A 712 2.84 -29.33 -25.28
CA ALA A 712 2.06 -30.09 -24.29
C ALA A 712 1.21 -29.19 -23.36
N ALA A 713 1.66 -27.98 -23.05
CA ALA A 713 0.91 -27.01 -22.25
C ALA A 713 -0.25 -26.33 -23.02
N THR A 714 -0.37 -26.59 -24.34
CA THR A 714 -1.40 -26.03 -25.21
C THR A 714 -2.44 -27.06 -25.69
N LEU A 715 -2.39 -28.28 -25.16
CA LEU A 715 -3.41 -29.31 -25.41
C LEU A 715 -4.78 -28.85 -24.88
N GLY A 716 -5.83 -28.99 -25.70
CA GLY A 716 -7.18 -28.51 -25.39
C GLY A 716 -7.46 -27.08 -25.87
N PHE A 717 -6.49 -26.40 -26.50
CA PHE A 717 -6.64 -25.04 -27.06
C PHE A 717 -6.58 -25.02 -28.60
N GLU A 718 -6.98 -26.09 -29.28
CA GLU A 718 -6.77 -26.28 -30.72
C GLU A 718 -7.48 -25.24 -31.59
N ASN A 719 -8.62 -24.69 -31.15
CA ASN A 719 -9.32 -23.58 -31.83
C ASN A 719 -8.48 -22.29 -31.76
N GLY A 720 -8.10 -21.86 -30.56
CA GLY A 720 -7.26 -20.67 -30.37
C GLY A 720 -5.90 -20.78 -31.06
N ARG A 721 -5.29 -21.98 -31.05
CA ARG A 721 -4.04 -22.26 -31.78
C ARG A 721 -4.20 -22.11 -33.29
N ARG A 722 -5.32 -22.56 -33.87
CA ARG A 722 -5.62 -22.37 -35.30
C ARG A 722 -5.87 -20.90 -35.62
N ALA A 723 -6.63 -20.19 -34.80
CA ALA A 723 -6.88 -18.76 -34.98
C ALA A 723 -5.56 -17.95 -34.93
N PHE A 724 -4.74 -18.17 -33.91
CA PHE A 724 -3.43 -17.52 -33.78
C PHE A 724 -2.50 -17.86 -34.97
N GLY A 725 -2.45 -19.12 -35.38
CA GLY A 725 -1.63 -19.55 -36.53
C GLY A 725 -2.04 -18.90 -37.86
N ALA A 726 -3.33 -18.63 -38.05
CA ALA A 726 -3.86 -17.99 -39.26
C ALA A 726 -3.78 -16.45 -39.24
N ALA A 727 -3.98 -15.83 -38.08
CA ALA A 727 -4.20 -14.38 -37.96
C ALA A 727 -3.06 -13.60 -37.27
N CYS A 728 -2.24 -14.25 -36.44
CA CYS A 728 -1.31 -13.58 -35.53
C CYS A 728 0.15 -14.00 -35.71
N ALA A 729 0.42 -15.28 -36.01
CA ALA A 729 1.75 -15.88 -35.96
C ALA A 729 2.78 -15.19 -36.86
N VAL A 730 2.37 -14.73 -38.06
CA VAL A 730 3.23 -14.01 -39.02
C VAL A 730 3.89 -12.77 -38.40
N CYS A 731 3.20 -12.09 -37.47
CA CYS A 731 3.65 -10.86 -36.82
C CYS A 731 4.10 -11.03 -35.36
N HIS A 732 3.76 -12.15 -34.70
CA HIS A 732 3.95 -12.32 -33.25
C HIS A 732 4.71 -13.59 -32.84
N GLU A 733 5.01 -14.51 -33.77
CA GLU A 733 5.87 -15.65 -33.50
C GLU A 733 7.36 -15.31 -33.73
N GLU A 734 8.26 -15.96 -32.99
CA GLU A 734 9.71 -15.74 -33.08
C GLU A 734 10.27 -16.08 -34.48
N SER A 735 9.67 -17.07 -35.13
CA SER A 735 9.87 -17.50 -36.52
C SER A 735 9.04 -16.71 -37.55
N GLY A 736 8.28 -15.70 -37.12
CA GLY A 736 7.42 -14.86 -37.96
C GLY A 736 8.19 -14.09 -39.04
N GLY A 737 7.45 -13.55 -40.00
CA GLY A 737 7.99 -13.01 -41.25
C GLY A 737 8.95 -11.83 -41.11
N VAL A 738 9.64 -11.51 -42.20
CA VAL A 738 10.53 -10.34 -42.32
C VAL A 738 9.79 -9.05 -41.93
N GLY A 739 10.43 -8.23 -41.08
CA GLY A 739 9.84 -7.06 -40.40
C GLY A 739 9.57 -5.83 -41.30
N HIS A 740 8.97 -6.02 -42.47
CA HIS A 740 8.62 -4.94 -43.39
C HIS A 740 7.36 -4.15 -42.97
N PHE A 741 6.66 -4.59 -41.92
CA PHE A 741 5.40 -4.01 -41.46
C PHE A 741 5.49 -3.22 -40.14
N GLY A 742 6.69 -3.05 -39.57
CA GLY A 742 6.91 -2.36 -38.29
C GLY A 742 7.74 -3.17 -37.29
N VAL A 743 7.54 -2.92 -36.00
CA VAL A 743 8.20 -3.68 -34.92
C VAL A 743 7.49 -5.01 -34.65
N ARG A 744 8.19 -5.98 -34.05
CA ARG A 744 7.70 -7.35 -33.85
C ARG A 744 7.54 -7.68 -32.36
N PRO A 745 6.45 -7.25 -31.69
CA PRO A 745 6.24 -7.54 -30.26
C PRO A 745 5.92 -9.02 -30.04
N LEU A 746 6.78 -9.68 -29.26
CA LEU A 746 6.65 -11.10 -28.90
C LEU A 746 5.67 -11.25 -27.73
N MET A 747 4.67 -12.13 -27.86
CA MET A 747 3.56 -12.22 -26.89
C MET A 747 4.01 -12.59 -25.47
N GLY A 748 5.04 -13.44 -25.31
CA GLY A 748 5.56 -13.78 -23.98
C GLY A 748 6.11 -12.58 -23.20
N LEU A 749 6.52 -11.53 -23.90
CA LEU A 749 7.14 -10.33 -23.33
C LEU A 749 6.13 -9.20 -23.08
N ASN A 750 4.91 -9.30 -23.61
CA ASN A 750 3.88 -8.30 -23.45
C ASN A 750 3.16 -8.46 -22.09
N THR A 751 3.28 -7.45 -21.23
CA THR A 751 2.64 -7.41 -19.89
C THR A 751 1.14 -7.71 -19.90
N SER A 752 0.40 -7.33 -20.96
CA SER A 752 -1.04 -7.63 -21.07
C SER A 752 -1.38 -9.13 -21.15
N VAL A 753 -0.43 -9.97 -21.57
CA VAL A 753 -0.57 -11.44 -21.60
C VAL A 753 -0.35 -12.06 -20.22
N SER A 754 0.40 -11.39 -19.34
CA SER A 754 0.71 -11.83 -17.97
C SER A 754 -0.16 -11.19 -16.87
N GLN A 755 -0.88 -10.11 -17.15
CA GLN A 755 -1.80 -9.46 -16.19
C GLN A 755 -2.91 -10.39 -15.66
N ASP A 756 -3.43 -10.10 -14.46
CA ASP A 756 -4.49 -10.89 -13.81
C ASP A 756 -5.84 -10.82 -14.54
N ALA A 757 -6.12 -9.69 -15.20
CA ALA A 757 -7.32 -9.47 -15.99
C ALA A 757 -7.02 -9.59 -17.50
N PRO A 758 -7.91 -10.21 -18.30
CA PRO A 758 -7.73 -10.36 -19.74
C PRO A 758 -8.00 -9.06 -20.53
N ASP A 759 -8.61 -8.06 -19.89
CA ASP A 759 -9.21 -6.89 -20.54
C ASP A 759 -8.25 -6.15 -21.47
N ASN A 760 -7.01 -5.87 -21.06
CA ASN A 760 -6.04 -5.17 -21.91
C ASN A 760 -5.71 -5.94 -23.20
N LEU A 761 -5.52 -7.27 -23.11
CA LEU A 761 -5.27 -8.10 -24.29
C LEU A 761 -6.52 -8.18 -25.17
N LEU A 762 -7.70 -8.38 -24.59
CA LEU A 762 -8.96 -8.43 -25.33
C LEU A 762 -9.26 -7.10 -26.04
N ARG A 763 -9.01 -5.94 -25.41
CA ARG A 763 -9.14 -4.63 -26.07
C ARG A 763 -8.23 -4.52 -27.31
N VAL A 764 -6.97 -4.94 -27.20
CA VAL A 764 -6.04 -4.94 -28.35
C VAL A 764 -6.46 -5.96 -29.42
N LEU A 765 -7.00 -7.13 -29.06
CA LEU A 765 -7.51 -8.11 -30.02
C LEU A 765 -8.78 -7.64 -30.74
N HIS A 766 -9.71 -6.96 -30.05
CA HIS A 766 -10.90 -6.38 -30.69
C HIS A 766 -10.54 -5.20 -31.59
N ASN A 767 -9.75 -4.25 -31.07
CA ASN A 767 -9.61 -2.91 -31.63
C ASN A 767 -8.34 -2.69 -32.47
N GLY A 768 -7.34 -3.55 -32.33
CA GLY A 768 -6.03 -3.37 -32.96
C GLY A 768 -5.20 -2.25 -32.32
N ILE A 769 -4.28 -1.71 -33.11
CA ILE A 769 -3.46 -0.53 -32.81
C ILE A 769 -3.43 0.34 -34.08
N ASP A 770 -4.57 0.97 -34.37
CA ASP A 770 -4.77 1.79 -35.57
C ASP A 770 -3.98 3.11 -35.55
N HIS A 771 -3.68 3.61 -34.36
CA HIS A 771 -2.95 4.87 -34.13
C HIS A 771 -1.74 4.61 -33.22
N PRO A 772 -0.65 4.03 -33.78
CA PRO A 772 0.58 3.75 -33.04
C PRO A 772 1.28 5.04 -32.57
N ALA A 773 1.98 4.97 -31.43
CA ALA A 773 2.69 6.11 -30.84
C ALA A 773 3.73 6.75 -31.78
N THR A 774 4.39 5.95 -32.64
CA THR A 774 5.22 6.44 -33.74
C THR A 774 5.01 5.60 -35.00
N ALA A 775 5.17 6.20 -36.18
CA ALA A 775 4.94 5.51 -37.46
C ALA A 775 5.88 4.31 -37.72
N GLY A 776 7.03 4.25 -37.06
CA GLY A 776 7.97 3.12 -37.16
C GLY A 776 7.50 1.83 -36.47
N LEU A 777 6.46 1.91 -35.62
CA LEU A 777 5.91 0.74 -34.93
C LEU A 777 5.12 -0.17 -35.87
N GLY A 778 4.56 0.36 -36.95
CA GLY A 778 3.61 -0.35 -37.79
C GLY A 778 2.18 -0.34 -37.26
N TYR A 779 1.34 -1.17 -37.88
CA TYR A 779 -0.09 -1.26 -37.64
C TYR A 779 -0.46 -2.67 -37.17
N MET A 780 -1.38 -2.78 -36.20
CA MET A 780 -1.98 -4.06 -35.80
C MET A 780 -3.49 -4.03 -36.09
N PRO A 781 -4.04 -4.98 -36.87
CA PRO A 781 -5.48 -5.03 -37.12
C PRO A 781 -6.29 -5.38 -35.87
N GLY A 782 -7.47 -4.76 -35.75
CA GLY A 782 -8.53 -5.24 -34.88
C GLY A 782 -9.26 -6.43 -35.50
N PHE A 783 -9.62 -7.40 -34.66
CA PHE A 783 -10.36 -8.61 -35.07
C PHE A 783 -11.80 -8.63 -34.55
N GLY A 784 -12.30 -7.54 -33.95
CA GLY A 784 -13.65 -7.44 -33.39
C GLY A 784 -14.75 -7.91 -34.36
N ASP A 785 -14.73 -7.41 -35.60
CA ASP A 785 -15.69 -7.79 -36.64
C ASP A 785 -15.41 -9.16 -37.30
N ALA A 786 -14.23 -9.74 -37.05
CA ALA A 786 -13.79 -11.00 -37.66
C ALA A 786 -14.03 -12.24 -36.78
N PHE A 787 -14.12 -12.07 -35.45
CA PHE A 787 -14.30 -13.16 -34.50
C PHE A 787 -15.48 -12.93 -33.54
N ASP A 788 -16.26 -13.99 -33.32
CA ASP A 788 -17.28 -14.05 -32.26
C ASP A 788 -16.63 -14.04 -30.85
N ASP A 789 -17.41 -13.78 -29.80
CA ASP A 789 -16.88 -13.65 -28.44
C ASP A 789 -16.31 -14.94 -27.85
N ARG A 790 -16.73 -16.11 -28.36
CA ARG A 790 -16.19 -17.42 -28.01
C ARG A 790 -14.87 -17.69 -28.77
N GLN A 791 -14.76 -17.28 -30.03
CA GLN A 791 -13.50 -17.32 -30.81
C GLN A 791 -12.44 -16.41 -30.18
N MET A 792 -12.83 -15.20 -29.75
CA MET A 792 -11.98 -14.29 -28.97
C MET A 792 -11.53 -14.93 -27.65
N ALA A 793 -12.44 -15.59 -26.93
CA ALA A 793 -12.11 -16.31 -25.70
C ALA A 793 -11.14 -17.49 -25.94
N GLU A 794 -11.37 -18.29 -26.98
CA GLU A 794 -10.49 -19.41 -27.38
C GLU A 794 -9.09 -18.90 -27.77
N LEU A 795 -9.00 -17.80 -28.51
CA LEU A 795 -7.75 -17.15 -28.90
C LEU A 795 -6.99 -16.59 -27.69
N ALA A 796 -7.65 -15.81 -26.83
CA ALA A 796 -7.04 -15.24 -25.63
C ALA A 796 -6.57 -16.32 -24.65
N ALA A 797 -7.34 -17.40 -24.48
CA ALA A 797 -6.96 -18.54 -23.65
C ALA A 797 -5.73 -19.28 -24.20
N TYR A 798 -5.66 -19.50 -25.53
CA TYR A 798 -4.46 -20.05 -26.16
C TYR A 798 -3.24 -19.16 -25.95
N ILE A 799 -3.37 -17.84 -26.17
CA ILE A 799 -2.26 -16.88 -25.99
C ILE A 799 -1.76 -16.92 -24.54
N ARG A 800 -2.66 -16.89 -23.54
CA ARG A 800 -2.34 -17.02 -22.12
C ARG A 800 -1.56 -18.32 -21.83
N ALA A 801 -2.08 -19.47 -22.27
CA ALA A 801 -1.45 -20.77 -22.04
C ALA A 801 -0.08 -20.92 -22.74
N ARG A 802 0.04 -20.42 -23.97
CA ARG A 802 1.27 -20.52 -24.78
C ARG A 802 2.39 -19.58 -24.32
N TYR A 803 2.04 -18.39 -23.81
CA TYR A 803 3.00 -17.30 -23.61
C TYR A 803 3.12 -16.81 -22.15
N ALA A 804 2.18 -17.14 -21.27
CA ALA A 804 2.30 -16.92 -19.82
C ALA A 804 1.91 -18.18 -19.00
N PRO A 805 2.56 -19.34 -19.24
CA PRO A 805 2.17 -20.63 -18.63
C PRO A 805 2.32 -20.68 -17.10
N GLY A 806 3.14 -19.81 -16.51
CA GLY A 806 3.28 -19.67 -15.06
C GLY A 806 2.15 -18.90 -14.39
N GLN A 807 1.23 -18.30 -15.16
CA GLN A 807 0.12 -17.49 -14.66
C GLN A 807 -1.21 -18.26 -14.66
N PRO A 808 -2.13 -17.99 -13.72
CA PRO A 808 -3.45 -18.63 -13.72
C PRO A 808 -4.22 -18.38 -15.02
N ALA A 809 -4.95 -19.41 -15.49
CA ALA A 809 -5.88 -19.28 -16.60
C ALA A 809 -7.01 -18.30 -16.24
N TRP A 810 -7.29 -17.35 -17.13
CA TRP A 810 -8.40 -16.41 -16.99
C TRP A 810 -9.77 -17.13 -17.01
N ARG A 811 -10.77 -16.52 -16.39
CA ARG A 811 -12.15 -17.03 -16.31
C ARG A 811 -13.09 -16.10 -17.07
N ASP A 812 -14.25 -16.64 -17.45
CA ASP A 812 -15.38 -15.88 -18.02
C ASP A 812 -15.01 -15.03 -19.27
N LEU A 813 -14.02 -15.51 -20.04
CA LEU A 813 -13.41 -14.78 -21.17
C LEU A 813 -14.43 -14.37 -22.25
N GLU A 814 -15.42 -15.20 -22.55
CA GLU A 814 -16.49 -14.87 -23.51
C GLU A 814 -17.35 -13.70 -23.01
N ALA A 815 -17.66 -13.66 -21.71
CA ALA A 815 -18.38 -12.56 -21.08
C ALA A 815 -17.52 -11.28 -20.97
N ALA A 816 -16.19 -11.41 -20.87
CA ALA A 816 -15.26 -10.29 -20.95
C ALA A 816 -15.15 -9.73 -22.38
N SER A 817 -15.03 -10.59 -23.38
CA SER A 817 -15.07 -10.22 -24.81
C SER A 817 -16.37 -9.50 -25.16
N ALA A 818 -17.51 -10.08 -24.80
CA ALA A 818 -18.82 -9.49 -25.02
C ALA A 818 -19.03 -8.16 -24.28
N ARG A 819 -18.37 -7.94 -23.13
CA ARG A 819 -18.34 -6.62 -22.45
C ARG A 819 -17.59 -5.60 -23.30
N ILE A 820 -16.34 -5.89 -23.66
CA ILE A 820 -15.45 -4.98 -24.40
C ILE A 820 -16.08 -4.60 -25.76
N ARG A 821 -16.67 -5.56 -26.48
CA ARG A 821 -17.43 -5.31 -27.71
C ARG A 821 -18.52 -4.25 -27.55
N ARG A 822 -19.27 -4.30 -26.44
CA ARG A 822 -20.35 -3.33 -26.13
C ARG A 822 -19.87 -1.98 -25.61
N GLU A 823 -18.58 -1.82 -25.34
CA GLU A 823 -17.99 -0.54 -24.95
C GLU A 823 -17.59 0.30 -26.18
N HIS A 824 -17.60 -0.29 -27.39
CA HIS A 824 -17.21 0.36 -28.64
C HIS A 824 -18.27 0.26 -29.76
N SER A 825 -19.45 -0.30 -29.47
CA SER A 825 -20.63 -0.38 -30.35
C SER A 825 -21.71 0.65 -29.98
#